data_AF-A0A2D0XI31-F1
#
_entry.id   AF-A0A2D0XI31-F1
#
_cell.length_a   1.000
_cell.length_b   1.000
_cell.length_c   1.000
_cell.angle_alpha   90.00
_cell.angle_beta   90.00
_cell.angle_gamma   90.00
#
_symmetry.space_group_name_H-M   'P 1'
#
loop_
_entity.id
_entity.type
_entity.pdbx_description
1 polymer ?
#
loop_
_entity_poly.entity_id
_entity_poly.type
_entity_poly.pdbx_seq_one_letter_code
_entity_poly.pdbx_strand_id
1 'polypeptide(L)'
;MPPCAHLLPSLLTLASPRLSQQVHREECTQCFDSQDDPAGIDVCLTCFNGGCPSEERHHSRSHYELTGHALAVNVKRRLKPVKERDDLEPPQKQTKLAIAEENEEDRYTYHTTPKCWACGGVELPPATGKLAEVISAAMSSLSSARQSEVKAWEEDIKACEHTLLLDQVAPIKLLPSGLASCASCSLKENLWLCLTCGSLGCGRQQFGGLGGNGHGMAHFEQTGHPVCAKLGTITPEGTADIYCYNCNDSSLDPALAGHLANFGINVEGAVKTEKSMIELQIEQNLKFDFSMTGDDGKELEPVHGPGLTGLANLGNSCYLASVVQTLFSLPTFQAKYLSTFDAQISSPGTDLPAVSLSHQLSKLADGLLSGRYAIPRLDSPATTSTSADAPHFQRGIKPSMFKSLVGKGHEEFSTMKQQDADEFLHHLFGTIQADVRRNGGDDPTDIFKFELEQKLKCGECGGVRYTVEGHETISIPVPARETPGAEEGDKKEYEQVKLEECLEILTGPQAIEYHCPRCEKNVIATTQTRFASFPSVLIVHARRFQLVNWVPQKLPVPIILPSSSFAPSGSPLVLDPFQGTGILPDEQALPDSDRKGDTNENWNEETMGALMGMGFGEVRAKKAMLASGGMGCSDANGAMEWLFAHMEDADIDDPIILPSSGGDGTNKPEPAQGQVDFLCEMGFSAAKAKLALSETNNDGDLAVEWLFSHADDPEPSATPSSSVAPTTNTLRGDPTTPANYVLKAFISHKGPSIHSGHYVAHVRHSKQEIEGRETVEDDWVLFNDEKVVKARGDGLVKMGEEAYVFMSEWATNANAALQLRLVRAEDDEAQLNPEEKNVVRTFNPEFTYPIYGEEETIYGYKGLSIGLSFSSGSLTSYLSIEHSSKFPDSGTVKPDDVEGTLYKFIPSDYVKHEPTFIEKVKKDAKEFRPFGDRLAAYVRRAAGSKKAGKGKGREDEELDDDIDPDDEDAVVFEVYKADWNTPGFRQYHRRMQLFVLLYIEGGSYIQEDEDKWEFVTLYEVRKRPGTSLSTYHFVGYSSLYPFWAWPDKERIRLSQFVILPPYQQQGHGSALYSAIYNYVLRKPEVAELTVEDPSEAFEELRDKCDLSMLMDKSIGEGLSAPIDKVWIESVRKERKIAKRQFSRLLEMRLLQQLDESNKMAVTAFRLQVKERLYRFNYQYIAQLSKSERVEKLEDTFRSLTEGYRATLGMA
;
A
#
# COMPACT_ATOMS: atom_id res chain seq x y z
N MET A 1 19.76 10.78 55.58
CA MET A 1 19.77 11.60 54.34
C MET A 1 19.81 13.07 54.73
N PRO A 2 20.61 13.92 54.09
CA PRO A 2 20.57 15.36 54.32
C PRO A 2 19.20 15.92 53.91
N PRO A 3 18.64 16.90 54.64
CA PRO A 3 17.35 17.51 54.30
C PRO A 3 17.46 18.24 52.95
N CYS A 4 16.54 17.94 52.03
CA CYS A 4 16.47 18.62 50.74
C CYS A 4 16.13 20.10 50.93
N ALA A 5 17.05 20.99 50.53
CA ALA A 5 16.87 22.45 50.65
C ALA A 5 15.69 23.00 49.83
N HIS A 6 15.27 22.28 48.79
CA HIS A 6 14.17 22.64 47.90
C HIS A 6 12.78 22.27 48.45
N LEU A 7 12.71 21.44 49.50
CA LEU A 7 11.44 20.96 50.04
C LEU A 7 10.62 22.08 50.70
N LEU A 8 11.26 22.91 51.53
CA LEU A 8 10.59 23.99 52.28
C LEU A 8 10.02 25.11 51.38
N PRO A 9 10.76 25.64 50.38
CA PRO A 9 10.22 26.64 49.46
C PRO A 9 9.06 26.12 48.61
N SER A 10 9.14 24.89 48.10
CA SER A 10 8.10 24.31 47.23
C SER A 10 6.82 23.92 47.97
N LEU A 11 6.88 23.60 49.27
CA LEU A 11 5.67 23.33 50.08
C LEU A 11 4.69 24.52 50.13
N LEU A 12 5.20 25.75 49.98
CA LEU A 12 4.38 26.97 49.98
C LEU A 12 3.57 27.11 48.68
N THR A 13 4.08 26.60 47.55
CA THR A 13 3.46 26.72 46.22
C THR A 13 2.59 25.53 45.83
N LEU A 14 2.75 24.37 46.49
CA LEU A 14 1.92 23.19 46.24
C LEU A 14 0.44 23.44 46.59
N ALA A 15 -0.44 23.00 45.68
CA ALA A 15 -1.89 22.99 45.83
C ALA A 15 -2.43 21.61 45.46
N SER A 16 -3.55 21.20 46.07
CA SER A 16 -4.24 19.97 45.69
C SER A 16 -4.85 20.09 44.28
N PRO A 17 -4.94 18.99 43.51
CA PRO A 17 -5.54 19.00 42.18
C PRO A 17 -7.00 19.48 42.24
N ARG A 18 -7.40 20.29 41.26
CA ARG A 18 -8.80 20.70 41.09
C ARG A 18 -9.61 19.55 40.49
N LEU A 19 -10.92 19.53 40.72
CA LEU A 19 -11.84 18.54 40.15
C LEU A 19 -11.77 18.44 38.61
N SER A 20 -11.48 19.57 37.93
CA SER A 20 -11.35 19.65 36.48
C SER A 20 -9.92 19.42 35.96
N GLN A 21 -8.94 19.26 36.83
CA GLN A 21 -7.54 19.14 36.45
C GLN A 21 -7.16 17.66 36.27
N GLN A 22 -6.65 17.32 35.08
CA GLN A 22 -6.22 15.97 34.77
C GLN A 22 -4.94 15.61 35.54
N VAL A 23 -4.92 14.40 36.11
CA VAL A 23 -3.76 13.86 36.83
C VAL A 23 -3.24 12.64 36.07
N HIS A 24 -2.07 12.77 35.45
CA HIS A 24 -1.43 11.73 34.63
C HIS A 24 -0.55 10.82 35.49
N ARG A 25 -1.19 9.89 36.22
CA ARG A 25 -0.49 8.97 37.15
C ARG A 25 -0.35 7.53 36.66
N GLU A 26 -0.89 7.21 35.49
CA GLU A 26 -0.92 5.83 34.96
C GLU A 26 0.22 5.59 33.98
N GLU A 27 0.53 6.58 33.16
CA GLU A 27 1.45 6.50 32.02
C GLU A 27 2.14 7.86 31.80
N CYS A 28 3.35 7.82 31.25
CA CYS A 28 4.09 9.02 30.87
C CYS A 28 3.38 9.79 29.76
N THR A 29 3.43 11.11 29.79
CA THR A 29 2.82 11.94 28.73
C THR A 29 3.61 11.94 27.43
N GLN A 30 4.87 11.49 27.45
CA GLN A 30 5.82 11.50 26.31
C GLN A 30 6.30 10.10 25.86
N CYS A 31 6.02 9.04 26.62
CA CYS A 31 6.26 7.63 26.22
C CYS A 31 5.21 6.70 26.85
N PHE A 32 5.28 5.40 26.58
CA PHE A 32 4.34 4.41 27.13
C PHE A 32 4.85 3.70 28.40
N ASP A 33 5.91 4.21 29.03
CA ASP A 33 6.31 3.79 30.38
C ASP A 33 5.17 4.09 31.37
N SER A 34 4.86 3.11 32.22
CA SER A 34 3.68 3.07 33.07
C SER A 34 4.00 2.86 34.55
N GLN A 35 2.99 3.05 35.40
CA GLN A 35 3.08 2.71 36.82
C GLN A 35 3.30 1.21 37.10
N ASP A 36 3.07 0.34 36.10
CA ASP A 36 3.27 -1.11 36.23
C ASP A 36 4.74 -1.50 36.05
N ASP A 37 5.55 -0.62 35.46
CA ASP A 37 6.96 -0.89 35.20
C ASP A 37 7.80 -0.94 36.49
N PRO A 38 9.00 -1.56 36.45
CA PRO A 38 9.90 -1.61 37.60
C PRO A 38 10.27 -0.22 38.15
N ALA A 39 10.44 0.75 37.26
CA ALA A 39 10.80 2.13 37.58
C ALA A 39 9.61 2.98 38.08
N GLY A 40 8.38 2.59 37.74
CA GLY A 40 7.16 3.37 38.00
C GLY A 40 7.11 4.69 37.22
N ILE A 41 6.15 5.54 37.57
CA ILE A 41 5.95 6.84 36.93
C ILE A 41 6.10 7.97 37.95
N ASP A 42 6.78 9.06 37.59
CA ASP A 42 6.89 10.24 38.45
C ASP A 42 5.81 11.26 38.07
N VAL A 43 4.93 11.59 39.01
CA VAL A 43 3.88 12.59 38.83
C VAL A 43 4.33 13.91 39.45
N CYS A 44 4.44 14.96 38.65
CA CYS A 44 4.79 16.29 39.14
C CYS A 44 3.71 16.81 40.11
N LEU A 45 4.10 17.28 41.29
CA LEU A 45 3.13 17.74 42.31
C LEU A 45 2.59 19.16 42.06
N THR A 46 3.17 19.90 41.11
CA THR A 46 2.71 21.24 40.73
C THR A 46 1.71 21.22 39.57
N CYS A 47 2.03 20.55 38.46
CA CYS A 47 1.19 20.51 37.25
C CYS A 47 0.51 19.15 37.00
N PHE A 48 0.79 18.12 37.80
CA PHE A 48 0.26 16.75 37.66
C PHE A 48 0.59 16.05 36.33
N ASN A 49 1.64 16.51 35.64
CA ASN A 49 2.23 15.82 34.49
C ASN A 49 2.96 14.55 34.91
N GLY A 50 2.80 13.47 34.14
CA GLY A 50 3.48 12.19 34.35
C GLY A 50 4.76 12.06 33.51
N GLY A 51 5.91 11.87 34.16
CA GLY A 51 7.21 11.67 33.52
C GLY A 51 7.79 10.29 33.84
N CYS A 52 8.49 9.68 32.88
CA CYS A 52 9.24 8.46 33.14
C CYS A 52 10.58 8.79 33.84
N PRO A 53 10.92 8.08 34.93
CA PRO A 53 12.21 8.24 35.62
C PRO A 53 13.34 7.42 34.95
N SER A 54 13.11 6.86 33.75
CA SER A 54 14.08 6.02 33.04
C SER A 54 15.40 6.76 32.76
N GLU A 55 16.52 6.04 32.88
CA GLU A 55 17.85 6.53 32.52
C GLU A 55 18.06 6.66 31.01
N GLU A 56 17.16 6.12 30.18
CA GLU A 56 17.27 6.21 28.71
C GLU A 56 16.60 7.47 28.13
N ARG A 57 15.37 7.79 28.59
CA ARG A 57 14.54 8.87 28.01
C ARG A 57 14.42 10.12 28.90
N HIS A 58 14.69 10.01 30.21
CA HIS A 58 14.81 11.15 31.12
C HIS A 58 13.63 12.14 31.20
N HIS A 59 12.39 11.77 30.85
CA HIS A 59 11.27 12.72 30.75
C HIS A 59 10.99 13.49 32.05
N SER A 60 11.12 12.86 33.21
CA SER A 60 10.96 13.56 34.49
C SER A 60 12.02 14.63 34.74
N ARG A 61 13.25 14.39 34.26
CA ARG A 61 14.35 15.34 34.32
C ARG A 61 14.16 16.47 33.31
N SER A 62 13.83 16.15 32.06
CA SER A 62 13.56 17.15 31.01
C SER A 62 12.41 18.07 31.42
N HIS A 63 11.34 17.52 32.01
CA HIS A 63 10.25 18.31 32.56
C HIS A 63 10.72 19.27 33.65
N TYR A 64 11.61 18.85 34.56
CA TYR A 64 12.20 19.75 35.56
C TYR A 64 13.06 20.85 34.92
N GLU A 65 13.89 20.50 33.94
CA GLU A 65 14.77 21.45 33.25
C GLU A 65 13.98 22.52 32.47
N LEU A 66 12.82 22.15 31.91
CA LEU A 66 11.94 23.06 31.16
C LEU A 66 11.04 23.92 32.07
N THR A 67 10.43 23.32 33.11
CA THR A 67 9.40 23.98 33.92
C THR A 67 9.91 24.52 35.27
N GLY A 68 11.07 24.06 35.73
CA GLY A 68 11.59 24.31 37.07
C GLY A 68 10.84 23.58 38.20
N HIS A 69 9.89 22.69 37.88
CA HIS A 69 9.11 21.95 38.88
C HIS A 69 9.95 20.88 39.59
N ALA A 70 10.41 21.17 40.81
CA ALA A 70 11.39 20.35 41.50
C ALA A 70 10.83 19.09 42.22
N LEU A 71 9.53 19.02 42.53
CA LEU A 71 8.94 17.94 43.34
C LEU A 71 8.00 17.04 42.53
N ALA A 72 8.20 15.74 42.66
CA ALA A 72 7.35 14.71 42.05
C ALA A 72 7.08 13.56 43.03
N VAL A 73 6.03 12.77 42.78
CA VAL A 73 5.76 11.52 43.48
C VAL A 73 5.88 10.35 42.51
N ASN A 74 6.75 9.39 42.82
CA ASN A 74 6.84 8.15 42.08
C ASN A 74 5.70 7.22 42.49
N VAL A 75 4.91 6.76 41.53
CA VAL A 75 3.78 5.85 41.71
C VAL A 75 4.13 4.49 41.07
N LYS A 76 4.04 3.42 41.87
CA LYS A 76 4.22 2.04 41.42
C LYS A 76 3.01 1.20 41.79
N ARG A 77 2.48 0.47 40.81
CA ARG A 77 1.38 -0.49 41.00
C ARG A 77 1.93 -1.92 40.96
N ARG A 78 1.49 -2.78 41.87
CA ARG A 78 1.86 -4.20 41.93
C ARG A 78 0.62 -5.07 42.19
N LEU A 79 0.56 -6.25 41.61
CA LEU A 79 -0.49 -7.24 41.89
C LEU A 79 -0.35 -7.77 43.31
N LYS A 80 -1.47 -7.86 44.04
CA LYS A 80 -1.50 -8.56 45.33
C LYS A 80 -1.26 -10.05 45.11
N PRO A 81 -0.45 -10.72 45.95
CA PRO A 81 -0.29 -12.16 45.89
C PRO A 81 -1.64 -12.84 46.20
N VAL A 82 -2.06 -13.77 45.34
CA VAL A 82 -3.26 -14.58 45.54
C VAL A 82 -3.05 -15.43 46.79
N LYS A 83 -3.94 -15.32 47.80
CA LYS A 83 -3.91 -16.22 48.95
C LYS A 83 -4.27 -17.63 48.46
N GLU A 84 -3.37 -18.60 48.65
CA GLU A 84 -3.72 -20.02 48.50
C GLU A 84 -4.94 -20.32 49.36
N ARG A 85 -5.95 -20.92 48.73
CA ARG A 85 -7.23 -21.24 49.35
C ARG A 85 -7.03 -22.52 50.16
N ASP A 86 -7.32 -22.49 51.46
CA ASP A 86 -7.31 -23.71 52.29
C ASP A 86 -8.31 -24.73 51.73
N ASP A 87 -7.84 -25.97 51.47
CA ASP A 87 -8.55 -27.08 50.81
C ASP A 87 -9.82 -27.61 51.51
N LEU A 88 -10.29 -26.94 52.58
CA LEU A 88 -11.40 -27.40 53.43
C LEU A 88 -12.70 -26.60 53.28
N GLU A 89 -12.74 -25.55 52.45
CA GLU A 89 -14.00 -24.87 52.13
C GLU A 89 -14.70 -25.48 50.89
N PRO A 90 -15.98 -25.86 50.98
CA PRO A 90 -16.73 -26.33 49.81
C PRO A 90 -16.80 -25.20 48.76
N PRO A 91 -16.70 -25.53 47.46
CA PRO A 91 -16.80 -24.53 46.41
C PRO A 91 -18.16 -23.83 46.52
N GLN A 92 -18.15 -22.51 46.70
CA GLN A 92 -19.36 -21.72 46.56
C GLN A 92 -19.94 -22.00 45.18
N LYS A 93 -21.14 -22.56 45.13
CA LYS A 93 -21.95 -22.64 43.91
C LYS A 93 -22.04 -21.22 43.36
N GLN A 94 -21.40 -20.98 42.22
CA GLN A 94 -21.61 -19.78 41.42
C GLN A 94 -23.04 -19.80 40.88
N THR A 95 -23.98 -19.39 41.72
CA THR A 95 -25.32 -18.98 41.33
C THR A 95 -25.41 -17.49 41.63
N LYS A 96 -24.80 -16.68 40.76
CA LYS A 96 -25.05 -15.24 40.55
C LYS A 96 -24.21 -14.78 39.37
N LEU A 97 -24.84 -14.75 38.20
CA LEU A 97 -24.38 -14.15 36.94
C LEU A 97 -24.40 -12.60 37.03
N ALA A 98 -23.79 -12.05 38.07
CA ALA A 98 -23.44 -10.64 38.14
C ALA A 98 -21.93 -10.60 38.34
N ILE A 99 -21.22 -10.01 37.38
CA ILE A 99 -19.85 -9.57 37.62
C ILE A 99 -19.98 -8.52 38.71
N ALA A 100 -19.64 -8.87 39.95
CA ALA A 100 -19.26 -7.85 40.89
C ALA A 100 -18.04 -7.17 40.25
N GLU A 101 -18.12 -5.87 39.98
CA GLU A 101 -16.92 -5.08 39.72
C GLU A 101 -16.01 -5.29 40.93
N GLU A 102 -15.00 -6.15 40.77
CA GLU A 102 -13.91 -6.21 41.73
C GLU A 102 -13.15 -4.89 41.58
N ASN A 103 -13.32 -4.00 42.56
CA ASN A 103 -12.61 -2.72 42.60
C ASN A 103 -11.11 -2.97 42.43
N GLU A 104 -10.40 -2.13 41.65
CA GLU A 104 -8.94 -2.27 41.44
C GLU A 104 -8.15 -2.33 42.76
N GLU A 105 -8.70 -1.73 43.81
CA GLU A 105 -8.19 -1.75 45.18
C GLU A 105 -8.08 -3.18 45.75
N ASP A 106 -8.87 -4.14 45.25
CA ASP A 106 -8.85 -5.53 45.68
C ASP A 106 -7.72 -6.33 45.01
N ARG A 107 -7.31 -5.95 43.78
CA ARG A 107 -6.28 -6.66 42.99
C ARG A 107 -4.88 -6.07 43.10
N TYR A 108 -4.76 -4.76 43.35
CA TYR A 108 -3.47 -4.06 43.28
C TYR A 108 -3.09 -3.34 44.57
N THR A 109 -1.79 -3.24 44.83
CA THR A 109 -1.18 -2.38 45.86
C THR A 109 -0.40 -1.26 45.20
N TYR A 110 -0.63 -0.03 45.66
CA TYR A 110 0.06 1.16 45.20
C TYR A 110 1.15 1.57 46.19
N HIS A 111 2.36 1.78 45.69
CA HIS A 111 3.49 2.31 46.45
C HIS A 111 3.82 3.71 45.94
N THR A 112 3.86 4.70 46.84
CA THR A 112 4.17 6.10 46.52
C THR A 112 5.46 6.54 47.20
N THR A 113 6.39 7.11 46.44
CA THR A 113 7.69 7.60 46.96
C THR A 113 7.95 9.03 46.48
N PRO A 114 8.01 10.04 47.36
CA PRO A 114 8.30 11.42 46.96
C PRO A 114 9.76 11.56 46.50
N LYS A 115 10.00 12.36 45.45
CA LYS A 115 11.32 12.60 44.86
C LYS A 115 11.56 14.09 44.61
N CYS A 116 12.84 14.48 44.58
CA CYS A 116 13.26 15.83 44.20
C CYS A 116 14.23 15.83 43.00
N TRP A 117 13.78 16.38 41.88
CA TRP A 117 14.56 16.44 40.64
C TRP A 117 15.62 17.55 40.64
N ALA A 118 15.43 18.63 41.42
CA ALA A 118 16.49 19.61 41.67
C ALA A 118 17.72 19.04 42.40
N CYS A 119 17.57 17.89 43.06
CA CYS A 119 18.66 17.15 43.69
C CYS A 119 19.12 15.94 42.84
N GLY A 120 18.74 15.85 41.56
CA GLY A 120 19.06 14.71 40.70
C GLY A 120 18.17 13.48 40.92
N GLY A 121 16.91 13.68 41.31
CA GLY A 121 15.92 12.60 41.46
C GLY A 121 15.98 11.84 42.79
N VAL A 122 16.63 12.41 43.81
CA VAL A 122 16.81 11.77 45.12
C VAL A 122 15.47 11.55 45.82
N GLU A 123 15.28 10.34 46.36
CA GLU A 123 14.12 9.97 47.18
C GLU A 123 14.09 10.78 48.48
N LEU A 124 12.93 11.34 48.77
CA LEU A 124 12.68 12.12 49.96
C LEU A 124 12.14 11.22 51.09
N PRO A 125 12.29 11.65 52.37
CA PRO A 125 11.64 10.98 53.49
C PRO A 125 10.11 10.87 53.29
N PRO A 126 9.43 9.94 54.00
CA PRO A 126 7.99 9.77 53.92
C PRO A 126 7.25 11.11 54.05
N ALA A 127 6.24 11.31 53.20
CA ALA A 127 5.51 12.57 53.14
C ALA A 127 4.81 12.85 54.48
N THR A 128 5.02 14.04 55.04
CA THR A 128 4.37 14.52 56.27
C THR A 128 3.72 15.89 56.05
N GLY A 129 2.55 16.13 56.65
CA GLY A 129 1.82 17.40 56.55
C GLY A 129 1.26 17.66 55.15
N LYS A 130 1.36 18.90 54.66
CA LYS A 130 0.81 19.36 53.37
C LYS A 130 1.23 18.51 52.16
N LEU A 131 2.43 17.92 52.18
CA LEU A 131 2.90 17.03 51.12
C LEU A 131 2.08 15.73 51.03
N ALA A 132 1.72 15.15 52.18
CA ALA A 132 0.92 13.93 52.23
C ALA A 132 -0.52 14.19 51.78
N GLU A 133 -1.08 15.35 52.11
CA GLU A 133 -2.41 15.78 51.67
C GLU A 133 -2.49 15.91 50.13
N VAL A 134 -1.50 16.56 49.50
CA VAL A 134 -1.46 16.72 48.04
C VAL A 134 -1.25 15.38 47.34
N ILE A 135 -0.36 14.51 47.85
CA ILE A 135 -0.16 13.17 47.30
C ILE A 135 -1.43 12.32 47.43
N SER A 136 -2.09 12.35 48.59
CA SER A 136 -3.35 11.65 48.79
C SER A 136 -4.45 12.17 47.86
N ALA A 137 -4.54 13.49 47.66
CA ALA A 137 -5.49 14.10 46.75
C ALA A 137 -5.21 13.72 45.28
N ALA A 138 -3.94 13.63 44.87
CA ALA A 138 -3.56 13.15 43.54
C ALA A 138 -3.82 11.64 43.33
N MET A 139 -3.85 10.84 44.40
CA MET A 139 -4.22 9.41 44.36
C MET A 139 -5.74 9.18 44.46
N SER A 140 -6.50 10.10 45.05
CA SER A 140 -7.96 10.01 45.15
C SER A 140 -8.71 10.73 44.02
N SER A 141 -8.07 11.65 43.29
CA SER A 141 -8.65 12.26 42.10
C SER A 141 -8.95 11.19 41.06
N LEU A 142 -10.03 11.35 40.29
CA LEU A 142 -10.24 10.50 39.12
C LEU A 142 -9.03 10.67 38.19
N SER A 143 -8.44 9.55 37.78
CA SER A 143 -7.32 9.59 36.85
C SER A 143 -7.77 10.06 35.48
N SER A 144 -6.82 10.57 34.68
CA SER A 144 -7.09 10.99 33.31
C SER A 144 -7.72 9.87 32.48
N ALA A 145 -7.27 8.61 32.61
CA ALA A 145 -7.87 7.50 31.86
C ALA A 145 -9.31 7.23 32.30
N ARG A 146 -9.60 7.21 33.60
CA ARG A 146 -10.96 6.93 34.11
C ARG A 146 -11.95 8.06 33.81
N GLN A 147 -11.51 9.32 33.80
CA GLN A 147 -12.35 10.45 33.36
C GLN A 147 -12.65 10.40 31.86
N SER A 148 -11.66 10.07 31.03
CA SER A 148 -11.85 9.91 29.58
C SER A 148 -12.73 8.70 29.25
N GLU A 149 -12.57 7.58 29.96
CA GLU A 149 -13.42 6.40 29.82
C GLU A 149 -14.86 6.75 30.19
N VAL A 150 -15.13 7.24 31.41
CA VAL A 150 -16.49 7.55 31.88
C VAL A 150 -17.20 8.56 30.95
N LYS A 151 -16.51 9.60 30.49
CA LYS A 151 -17.08 10.62 29.61
C LYS A 151 -17.31 10.14 28.17
N ALA A 152 -16.58 9.12 27.71
CA ALA A 152 -16.71 8.58 26.36
C ALA A 152 -17.76 7.44 26.26
N TRP A 153 -18.26 6.96 27.40
CA TRP A 153 -19.36 5.97 27.50
C TRP A 153 -20.73 6.59 27.77
N GLU A 154 -20.80 7.89 28.08
CA GLU A 154 -22.06 8.64 28.06
C GLU A 154 -22.47 8.84 26.59
N GLU A 155 -23.15 7.85 26.01
CA GLU A 155 -23.89 8.07 24.76
C GLU A 155 -24.92 9.17 25.01
N ASP A 156 -24.90 10.23 24.20
CA ASP A 156 -25.98 11.22 24.11
C ASP A 156 -27.20 10.58 23.44
N ILE A 157 -27.82 9.59 24.12
CA ILE A 157 -29.08 9.01 23.70
C ILE A 157 -30.14 10.11 23.87
N LYS A 158 -30.58 10.69 22.75
CA LYS A 158 -31.60 11.74 22.75
C LYS A 158 -32.98 11.13 22.95
N ALA A 159 -33.88 11.89 23.59
CA ALA A 159 -35.29 11.53 23.65
C ALA A 159 -35.93 11.67 22.26
N CYS A 160 -36.73 10.70 21.85
CA CYS A 160 -37.51 10.78 20.62
C CYS A 160 -38.91 11.34 20.89
N GLU A 161 -39.60 11.81 19.84
CA GLU A 161 -40.98 12.31 19.96
C GLU A 161 -41.91 11.28 20.62
N HIS A 162 -41.71 9.99 20.34
CA HIS A 162 -42.51 8.89 20.90
C HIS A 162 -42.29 8.65 22.40
N THR A 163 -41.12 8.99 22.94
CA THR A 163 -40.87 8.95 24.40
C THR A 163 -41.43 10.18 25.10
N LEU A 164 -41.41 11.34 24.43
CA LEU A 164 -41.89 12.61 25.00
C LEU A 164 -43.42 12.73 24.99
N LEU A 165 -44.09 12.14 24.00
CA LEU A 165 -45.54 12.18 23.81
C LEU A 165 -46.21 10.82 24.13
N LEU A 166 -45.59 10.02 25.01
CA LEU A 166 -46.06 8.66 25.29
C LEU A 166 -47.37 8.67 26.11
N ASP A 167 -48.48 8.34 25.47
CA ASP A 167 -49.77 8.11 26.16
C ASP A 167 -49.87 6.66 26.64
N GLN A 168 -49.97 6.46 27.96
CA GLN A 168 -50.17 5.14 28.57
C GLN A 168 -51.65 4.82 28.77
N VAL A 169 -52.06 3.57 28.55
CA VAL A 169 -53.42 3.12 28.92
C VAL A 169 -53.58 3.00 30.46
N ALA A 170 -54.83 2.98 30.92
CA ALA A 170 -55.21 2.94 32.34
C ALA A 170 -54.44 1.87 33.16
N PRO A 171 -54.16 2.12 34.45
CA PRO A 171 -53.15 1.39 35.23
C PRO A 171 -53.43 -0.12 35.29
N ILE A 172 -52.52 -0.91 34.74
CA ILE A 172 -52.50 -2.37 34.87
C ILE A 172 -51.41 -2.72 35.89
N LYS A 173 -51.79 -3.33 37.01
CA LYS A 173 -50.82 -3.83 38.00
C LYS A 173 -50.10 -5.06 37.44
N LEU A 174 -48.80 -4.95 37.24
CA LEU A 174 -47.94 -6.09 36.90
C LEU A 174 -47.77 -7.04 38.10
N LEU A 175 -47.54 -8.32 37.81
CA LEU A 175 -47.19 -9.33 38.80
C LEU A 175 -45.79 -9.02 39.41
N PRO A 176 -45.51 -9.42 40.66
CA PRO A 176 -44.23 -9.14 41.32
C PRO A 176 -43.03 -9.64 40.50
N SER A 177 -41.95 -8.85 40.50
CA SER A 177 -40.73 -8.97 39.68
C SER A 177 -40.04 -10.36 39.66
N GLY A 178 -40.32 -11.24 40.62
CA GLY A 178 -39.79 -12.61 40.66
C GLY A 178 -40.53 -13.65 39.80
N LEU A 179 -41.63 -13.27 39.13
CA LEU A 179 -42.50 -14.15 38.34
C LEU A 179 -42.68 -13.71 36.87
N ALA A 180 -41.90 -12.73 36.40
CA ALA A 180 -41.99 -12.22 35.04
C ALA A 180 -41.45 -13.24 34.01
N SER A 181 -42.31 -13.66 33.08
CA SER A 181 -41.94 -14.42 31.89
C SER A 181 -42.58 -13.78 30.66
N CYS A 182 -42.03 -14.03 29.48
CA CYS A 182 -42.62 -13.57 28.24
C CYS A 182 -44.10 -14.02 28.12
N ALA A 183 -44.97 -13.14 27.64
CA ALA A 183 -46.40 -13.43 27.49
C ALA A 183 -46.67 -14.56 26.46
N SER A 184 -45.76 -14.75 25.51
CA SER A 184 -45.91 -15.68 24.38
C SER A 184 -44.97 -16.89 24.45
N CYS A 185 -43.99 -16.91 25.39
CA CYS A 185 -43.08 -18.05 25.54
C CYS A 185 -42.56 -18.19 26.99
N SER A 186 -41.83 -19.27 27.28
CA SER A 186 -41.34 -19.59 28.63
C SER A 186 -40.02 -18.89 29.02
N LEU A 187 -39.52 -17.95 28.21
CA LEU A 187 -38.28 -17.21 28.51
C LEU A 187 -38.48 -16.26 29.71
N LYS A 188 -37.44 -16.21 30.56
CA LYS A 188 -37.39 -15.39 31.78
C LYS A 188 -36.28 -14.35 31.77
N GLU A 189 -35.48 -14.31 30.72
CA GLU A 189 -34.33 -13.43 30.53
C GLU A 189 -34.54 -12.62 29.24
N ASN A 190 -33.94 -11.42 29.15
CA ASN A 190 -34.06 -10.50 28.01
C ASN A 190 -35.54 -10.10 27.72
N LEU A 191 -36.22 -9.63 28.77
CA LEU A 191 -37.63 -9.22 28.73
C LEU A 191 -37.77 -7.70 28.55
N TRP A 192 -38.59 -7.33 27.57
CA TRP A 192 -38.92 -5.96 27.20
C TRP A 192 -40.37 -5.66 27.59
N LEU A 193 -40.54 -4.63 28.42
CA LEU A 193 -41.81 -4.12 28.90
C LEU A 193 -42.29 -3.01 27.96
N CYS A 194 -43.44 -3.19 27.33
CA CYS A 194 -44.08 -2.13 26.56
C CYS A 194 -44.55 -1.01 27.50
N LEU A 195 -44.02 0.21 27.32
CA LEU A 195 -44.37 1.34 28.19
C LEU A 195 -45.77 1.89 27.93
N THR A 196 -46.42 1.53 26.83
CA THR A 196 -47.82 1.94 26.54
C THR A 196 -48.84 1.06 27.27
N CYS A 197 -48.67 -0.26 27.24
CA CYS A 197 -49.70 -1.22 27.67
C CYS A 197 -49.26 -2.27 28.71
N GLY A 198 -47.97 -2.29 29.08
CA GLY A 198 -47.45 -3.20 30.09
C GLY A 198 -47.26 -4.66 29.64
N SER A 199 -47.31 -4.96 28.34
CA SER A 199 -47.02 -6.31 27.84
C SER A 199 -45.53 -6.66 27.97
N LEU A 200 -45.23 -7.93 28.26
CA LEU A 200 -43.86 -8.44 28.38
C LEU A 200 -43.50 -9.33 27.19
N GLY A 201 -42.62 -8.85 26.32
CA GLY A 201 -42.09 -9.59 25.17
C GLY A 201 -40.63 -9.97 25.36
N CYS A 202 -40.20 -11.14 24.89
CA CYS A 202 -38.76 -11.43 24.81
C CYS A 202 -38.12 -10.66 23.64
N GLY A 203 -36.85 -10.30 23.80
CA GLY A 203 -36.05 -9.61 22.77
C GLY A 203 -35.88 -10.41 21.48
N ARG A 204 -35.28 -9.77 20.46
CA ARG A 204 -34.94 -10.40 19.17
C ARG A 204 -33.87 -11.49 19.37
N GLN A 205 -33.82 -12.44 18.45
CA GLN A 205 -32.72 -13.41 18.42
C GLN A 205 -31.46 -12.70 17.94
N GLN A 206 -30.42 -12.66 18.78
CA GLN A 206 -29.14 -12.02 18.47
C GLN A 206 -28.06 -13.10 18.29
N PHE A 207 -27.15 -12.91 17.34
CA PHE A 207 -25.95 -13.75 17.20
C PHE A 207 -25.08 -13.55 18.45
N GLY A 208 -24.79 -14.63 19.20
CA GLY A 208 -23.99 -14.56 20.44
C GLY A 208 -24.59 -15.18 21.70
N GLY A 209 -25.69 -15.94 21.59
CA GLY A 209 -26.13 -16.84 22.67
C GLY A 209 -27.14 -16.27 23.67
N LEU A 210 -27.60 -15.03 23.51
CA LEU A 210 -28.76 -14.51 24.24
C LEU A 210 -30.05 -14.98 23.56
N GLY A 211 -30.81 -15.85 24.24
CA GLY A 211 -32.07 -16.40 23.73
C GLY A 211 -33.17 -15.35 23.67
N GLY A 212 -33.72 -15.11 22.47
CA GLY A 212 -34.87 -14.24 22.23
C GLY A 212 -35.61 -14.66 20.97
N ASN A 213 -36.94 -14.64 21.00
CA ASN A 213 -37.80 -15.06 19.88
C ASN A 213 -38.52 -13.88 19.19
N GLY A 214 -38.15 -12.63 19.48
CA GLY A 214 -38.69 -11.44 18.81
C GLY A 214 -40.13 -11.07 19.19
N HIS A 215 -40.71 -11.63 20.25
CA HIS A 215 -42.08 -11.34 20.65
C HIS A 215 -42.34 -9.88 21.04
N GLY A 216 -41.32 -9.13 21.47
CA GLY A 216 -41.44 -7.68 21.66
C GLY A 216 -41.72 -6.91 20.37
N MET A 217 -41.10 -7.32 19.26
CA MET A 217 -41.32 -6.75 17.93
C MET A 217 -42.67 -7.20 17.35
N ALA A 218 -43.02 -8.47 17.50
CA ALA A 218 -44.32 -8.98 17.06
C ALA A 218 -45.49 -8.26 17.78
N HIS A 219 -45.30 -7.89 19.05
CA HIS A 219 -46.26 -7.06 19.79
C HIS A 219 -46.38 -5.66 19.19
N PHE A 220 -45.27 -5.01 18.82
CA PHE A 220 -45.30 -3.72 18.13
C PHE A 220 -46.02 -3.82 16.77
N GLU A 221 -45.71 -4.82 15.94
CA GLU A 221 -46.36 -5.01 14.63
C GLU A 221 -47.88 -5.21 14.73
N GLN A 222 -48.36 -5.82 15.82
CA GLN A 222 -49.79 -6.07 16.04
C GLN A 222 -50.53 -4.88 16.68
N THR A 223 -49.85 -4.10 17.52
CA THR A 223 -50.49 -3.07 18.37
C THR A 223 -50.11 -1.64 18.03
N GLY A 224 -49.02 -1.43 17.29
CA GLY A 224 -48.45 -0.12 17.01
C GLY A 224 -47.76 0.54 18.19
N HIS A 225 -47.56 -0.13 19.33
CA HIS A 225 -46.97 0.47 20.53
C HIS A 225 -45.45 0.65 20.41
N PRO A 226 -44.96 1.90 20.31
CA PRO A 226 -43.61 2.14 19.82
C PRO A 226 -42.51 1.95 20.88
N VAL A 227 -42.76 2.26 22.15
CA VAL A 227 -41.70 2.34 23.18
C VAL A 227 -41.74 1.16 24.15
N CYS A 228 -40.57 0.57 24.41
CA CYS A 228 -40.40 -0.48 25.42
C CYS A 228 -39.14 -0.28 26.27
N ALA A 229 -39.16 -0.73 27.51
CA ALA A 229 -38.04 -0.68 28.45
C ALA A 229 -37.61 -2.09 28.86
N LYS A 230 -36.31 -2.35 28.94
CA LYS A 230 -35.76 -3.65 29.36
C LYS A 230 -35.82 -3.77 30.89
N LEU A 231 -36.46 -4.82 31.40
CA LEU A 231 -36.72 -4.94 32.85
C LEU A 231 -35.45 -5.11 33.69
N GLY A 232 -34.42 -5.78 33.15
CA GLY A 232 -33.20 -6.10 33.88
C GLY A 232 -32.22 -4.93 34.05
N THR A 233 -32.44 -3.81 33.34
CA THR A 233 -31.51 -2.67 33.26
C THR A 233 -31.99 -1.42 34.00
N ILE A 234 -33.12 -1.51 34.72
CA ILE A 234 -33.69 -0.40 35.49
C ILE A 234 -32.80 -0.10 36.71
N THR A 235 -32.38 1.16 36.85
CA THR A 235 -31.55 1.66 37.94
C THR A 235 -32.36 2.45 38.98
N PRO A 236 -31.84 2.62 40.22
CA PRO A 236 -32.42 3.50 41.23
C PRO A 236 -32.56 4.96 40.81
N GLU A 237 -31.73 5.40 39.87
CA GLU A 237 -31.66 6.77 39.36
C GLU A 237 -32.77 7.08 38.33
N GLY A 238 -33.59 6.09 38.00
CA GLY A 238 -34.70 6.23 37.05
C GLY A 238 -34.26 6.13 35.59
N THR A 239 -33.14 5.45 35.31
CA THR A 239 -32.66 5.16 33.96
C THR A 239 -32.82 3.67 33.63
N ALA A 240 -33.09 3.36 32.36
CA ALA A 240 -33.15 1.98 31.84
C ALA A 240 -32.89 1.99 30.33
N ASP A 241 -32.57 0.81 29.78
CA ASP A 241 -32.47 0.66 28.32
C ASP A 241 -33.87 0.73 27.71
N ILE A 242 -34.10 1.77 26.90
CA ILE A 242 -35.38 2.01 26.22
C ILE A 242 -35.16 1.90 24.72
N TYR A 243 -36.05 1.15 24.06
CA TYR A 243 -36.03 0.97 22.61
C TYR A 243 -37.33 1.46 22.00
N CYS A 244 -37.22 2.28 20.96
CA CYS A 244 -38.35 2.73 20.16
C CYS A 244 -38.40 1.94 18.85
N TYR A 245 -39.40 1.08 18.70
CA TYR A 245 -39.60 0.29 17.47
C TYR A 245 -39.98 1.14 16.25
N ASN A 246 -40.53 2.35 16.44
CA ASN A 246 -40.88 3.24 15.33
C ASN A 246 -39.67 4.01 14.78
N CYS A 247 -38.77 4.47 15.66
CA CYS A 247 -37.47 5.01 15.27
C CYS A 247 -36.45 3.91 14.92
N ASN A 248 -36.75 2.67 15.31
CA ASN A 248 -35.86 1.52 15.23
C ASN A 248 -34.49 1.78 15.87
N ASP A 249 -34.49 2.49 17.00
CA ASP A 249 -33.28 2.92 17.72
C ASP A 249 -33.52 3.00 19.24
N SER A 250 -32.44 3.01 20.02
CA SER A 250 -32.47 3.27 21.46
C SER A 250 -32.83 4.74 21.71
N SER A 251 -33.62 5.02 22.73
CA SER A 251 -34.06 6.39 23.04
C SER A 251 -34.00 6.65 24.53
N LEU A 252 -33.95 7.91 24.94
CA LEU A 252 -34.03 8.28 26.35
C LEU A 252 -35.46 8.71 26.70
N ASP A 253 -35.96 8.28 27.84
CA ASP A 253 -37.27 8.70 28.37
C ASP A 253 -37.06 9.55 29.62
N PRO A 254 -37.16 10.88 29.52
CA PRO A 254 -37.00 11.78 30.66
C PRO A 254 -38.06 11.56 31.76
N ALA A 255 -39.18 10.91 31.44
CA ALA A 255 -40.30 10.67 32.34
C ALA A 255 -40.43 9.19 32.75
N LEU A 256 -39.38 8.38 32.55
CA LEU A 256 -39.42 6.92 32.78
C LEU A 256 -39.93 6.53 34.17
N ALA A 257 -39.52 7.24 35.23
CA ALA A 257 -39.98 6.99 36.59
C ALA A 257 -41.52 7.13 36.72
N GLY A 258 -42.12 8.10 36.02
CA GLY A 258 -43.58 8.27 35.95
C GLY A 258 -44.26 7.16 35.15
N HIS A 259 -43.67 6.79 34.00
CA HIS A 259 -44.19 5.71 33.16
C HIS A 259 -44.15 4.33 33.84
N LEU A 260 -43.09 4.04 34.61
CA LEU A 260 -42.96 2.81 35.39
C LEU A 260 -43.88 2.79 36.63
N ALA A 261 -44.12 3.95 37.24
CA ALA A 261 -45.04 4.07 38.37
C ALA A 261 -46.48 3.73 37.99
N ASN A 262 -46.91 4.00 36.75
CA ASN A 262 -48.24 3.63 36.25
C ASN A 262 -48.47 2.10 36.24
N PHE A 263 -47.39 1.30 36.12
CA PHE A 263 -47.43 -0.17 36.21
C PHE A 263 -47.17 -0.71 37.63
N GLY A 264 -46.93 0.17 38.61
CA GLY A 264 -46.64 -0.18 39.99
C GLY A 264 -45.18 -0.56 40.28
N ILE A 265 -44.24 -0.18 39.40
CA ILE A 265 -42.80 -0.41 39.59
C ILE A 265 -42.18 0.83 40.24
N ASN A 266 -41.66 0.70 41.46
CA ASN A 266 -40.91 1.77 42.14
C ASN A 266 -39.41 1.64 41.83
N VAL A 267 -38.82 2.71 41.29
CA VAL A 267 -37.40 2.75 40.90
C VAL A 267 -36.45 2.75 42.10
N GLU A 268 -36.82 3.33 43.24
CA GLU A 268 -35.93 3.50 44.41
C GLU A 268 -35.44 2.17 45.05
N GLY A 269 -36.08 1.03 44.71
CA GLY A 269 -35.69 -0.31 45.15
C GLY A 269 -35.15 -1.21 44.05
N ALA A 270 -34.98 -0.71 42.82
CA ALA A 270 -34.51 -1.49 41.68
C ALA A 270 -32.99 -1.74 41.77
N VAL A 271 -32.56 -2.95 41.44
CA VAL A 271 -31.15 -3.30 41.31
C VAL A 271 -30.95 -3.81 39.90
N LYS A 272 -29.96 -3.27 39.19
CA LYS A 272 -29.58 -3.75 37.86
C LYS A 272 -29.21 -5.23 37.95
N THR A 273 -29.96 -6.08 37.24
CA THR A 273 -29.84 -7.56 37.31
C THR A 273 -29.38 -8.16 35.99
N GLU A 274 -29.54 -7.45 34.88
CA GLU A 274 -29.03 -7.82 33.56
C GLU A 274 -28.08 -6.72 33.05
N LYS A 275 -27.15 -7.13 32.19
CA LYS A 275 -26.27 -6.19 31.49
C LYS A 275 -27.07 -5.32 30.51
N SER A 276 -26.68 -4.05 30.40
CA SER A 276 -27.24 -3.18 29.35
C SER A 276 -26.86 -3.70 27.97
N MET A 277 -27.61 -3.28 26.96
CA MET A 277 -27.30 -3.58 25.55
C MET A 277 -25.88 -3.16 25.20
N ILE A 278 -25.43 -2.00 25.70
CA ILE A 278 -24.07 -1.48 25.53
C ILE A 278 -23.03 -2.40 26.20
N GLU A 279 -23.25 -2.81 27.45
CA GLU A 279 -22.33 -3.71 28.17
C GLU A 279 -22.21 -5.09 27.50
N LEU A 280 -23.30 -5.59 26.92
CA LEU A 280 -23.30 -6.83 26.16
C LEU A 280 -22.53 -6.69 24.85
N GLN A 281 -22.64 -5.55 24.17
CA GLN A 281 -21.91 -5.27 22.95
C GLN A 281 -20.41 -5.07 23.23
N ILE A 282 -20.04 -4.42 24.34
CA ILE A 282 -18.65 -4.32 24.81
C ILE A 282 -18.10 -5.70 25.17
N GLU A 283 -18.84 -6.52 25.91
CA GLU A 283 -18.41 -7.87 26.24
C GLU A 283 -18.29 -8.75 25.00
N GLN A 284 -19.18 -8.61 24.02
CA GLN A 284 -19.03 -9.26 22.73
C GLN A 284 -17.77 -8.78 22.02
N ASN A 285 -17.50 -7.48 21.96
CA ASN A 285 -16.30 -6.94 21.30
C ASN A 285 -15.01 -7.34 22.03
N LEU A 286 -15.02 -7.41 23.36
CA LEU A 286 -13.91 -7.93 24.17
C LEU A 286 -13.74 -9.45 24.05
N LYS A 287 -14.82 -10.20 23.75
CA LYS A 287 -14.82 -11.65 23.54
C LYS A 287 -14.74 -12.05 22.07
N PHE A 288 -14.81 -11.12 21.12
CA PHE A 288 -14.52 -11.30 19.70
C PHE A 288 -13.00 -11.45 19.52
N ASP A 289 -12.41 -12.31 20.35
CA ASP A 289 -11.03 -12.69 20.27
C ASP A 289 -10.96 -13.81 19.23
N PHE A 290 -10.75 -13.40 17.98
CA PHE A 290 -10.64 -14.35 16.87
C PHE A 290 -9.47 -15.30 17.13
N SER A 291 -9.75 -16.59 16.95
CA SER A 291 -8.75 -17.65 16.84
C SER A 291 -7.75 -17.25 15.76
N MET A 292 -6.50 -17.00 16.14
CA MET A 292 -5.38 -16.67 15.25
C MET A 292 -4.91 -17.88 14.47
N THR A 293 -5.85 -18.69 13.98
CA THR A 293 -5.61 -19.92 13.24
C THR A 293 -5.62 -19.64 11.75
N GLY A 294 -4.52 -19.98 11.06
CA GLY A 294 -4.44 -19.95 9.60
C GLY A 294 -5.37 -20.97 8.94
N ASP A 295 -5.37 -20.99 7.60
CA ASP A 295 -6.21 -21.89 6.79
C ASP A 295 -5.95 -23.39 7.06
N ASP A 296 -4.79 -23.72 7.64
CA ASP A 296 -4.38 -25.07 8.05
C ASP A 296 -4.82 -25.43 9.49
N GLY A 297 -5.49 -24.51 10.19
CA GLY A 297 -5.92 -24.66 11.58
C GLY A 297 -4.81 -24.48 12.61
N LYS A 298 -3.60 -24.04 12.21
CA LYS A 298 -2.49 -23.74 13.14
C LYS A 298 -2.45 -22.27 13.52
N GLU A 299 -2.01 -21.98 14.74
CA GLU A 299 -1.83 -20.60 15.20
C GLU A 299 -0.70 -19.90 14.43
N LEU A 300 -0.96 -18.68 13.95
CA LEU A 300 0.02 -17.86 13.23
C LEU A 300 1.20 -17.47 14.13
N GLU A 301 2.40 -17.41 13.54
CA GLU A 301 3.65 -17.14 14.28
C GLU A 301 3.68 -15.68 14.78
N PRO A 302 3.75 -15.44 16.12
CA PRO A 302 3.87 -14.10 16.67
C PRO A 302 5.24 -13.50 16.36
N VAL A 303 5.27 -12.21 16.03
CA VAL A 303 6.50 -11.47 15.74
C VAL A 303 6.72 -10.33 16.73
N HIS A 304 8.00 -10.04 16.98
CA HIS A 304 8.47 -9.09 17.99
C HIS A 304 9.67 -8.34 17.44
N GLY A 305 9.77 -7.04 17.74
CA GLY A 305 10.91 -6.22 17.32
C GLY A 305 10.54 -4.77 17.04
N PRO A 306 11.52 -3.95 16.62
CA PRO A 306 11.29 -2.60 16.13
C PRO A 306 10.26 -2.59 14.99
N GLY A 307 9.26 -1.70 15.07
CA GLY A 307 8.20 -1.61 14.06
C GLY A 307 7.12 -2.70 14.15
N LEU A 308 7.20 -3.64 15.10
CA LEU A 308 6.30 -4.77 15.24
C LEU A 308 5.46 -4.72 16.54
N THR A 309 5.21 -3.50 17.03
CA THR A 309 4.47 -3.29 18.28
C THR A 309 2.95 -3.28 18.03
N GLY A 310 2.19 -4.04 18.80
CA GLY A 310 0.72 -4.07 18.74
C GLY A 310 0.07 -2.92 19.52
N LEU A 311 -1.17 -2.56 19.14
CA LEU A 311 -1.97 -1.53 19.80
C LEU A 311 -3.12 -2.17 20.58
N ALA A 312 -3.11 -2.05 21.91
CA ALA A 312 -4.15 -2.64 22.74
C ALA A 312 -5.50 -1.93 22.53
N ASN A 313 -6.56 -2.72 22.39
CA ASN A 313 -7.91 -2.22 22.13
C ASN A 313 -8.45 -1.43 23.33
N LEU A 314 -8.92 -0.20 23.08
CA LEU A 314 -9.48 0.71 24.09
C LEU A 314 -11.02 0.62 24.19
N GLY A 315 -11.63 -0.36 23.52
CA GLY A 315 -13.06 -0.42 23.23
C GLY A 315 -13.33 0.16 21.86
N ASN A 316 -13.59 -0.71 20.87
CA ASN A 316 -13.91 -0.35 19.49
C ASN A 316 -12.85 0.50 18.76
N SER A 317 -11.59 0.51 19.22
CA SER A 317 -10.55 1.36 18.65
C SER A 317 -9.75 0.71 17.50
N CYS A 318 -10.22 -0.40 16.92
CA CYS A 318 -9.50 -1.15 15.91
C CYS A 318 -9.36 -0.38 14.58
N TYR A 319 -10.29 0.52 14.25
CA TYR A 319 -10.17 1.45 13.11
C TYR A 319 -8.95 2.37 13.29
N LEU A 320 -8.80 2.96 14.47
CA LEU A 320 -7.67 3.82 14.83
C LEU A 320 -6.37 3.01 14.80
N ALA A 321 -6.37 1.82 15.39
CA ALA A 321 -5.19 0.96 15.40
C ALA A 321 -4.72 0.63 13.97
N SER A 322 -5.64 0.22 13.09
CA SER A 322 -5.32 -0.15 11.71
C SER A 322 -4.77 1.02 10.89
N VAL A 323 -5.37 2.21 11.02
CA VAL A 323 -4.90 3.42 10.34
C VAL A 323 -3.52 3.85 10.85
N VAL A 324 -3.34 3.91 12.17
CA VAL A 324 -2.09 4.36 12.79
C VAL A 324 -0.94 3.40 12.46
N GLN A 325 -1.15 2.08 12.52
CA GLN A 325 -0.14 1.08 12.15
C GLN A 325 0.31 1.27 10.69
N THR A 326 -0.64 1.50 9.80
CA THR A 326 -0.36 1.66 8.39
C THR A 326 0.38 2.97 8.10
N LEU A 327 0.02 4.08 8.73
CA LEU A 327 0.72 5.36 8.55
C LEU A 327 2.16 5.35 9.09
N PHE A 328 2.39 4.79 10.27
CA PHE A 328 3.74 4.69 10.84
C PHE A 328 4.61 3.62 10.18
N SER A 329 4.05 2.79 9.30
CA SER A 329 4.85 1.96 8.39
C SER A 329 5.54 2.77 7.28
N LEU A 330 5.07 4.00 7.01
CA LEU A 330 5.60 4.84 5.94
C LEU A 330 6.84 5.62 6.40
N PRO A 331 7.94 5.60 5.63
CA PRO A 331 9.18 6.28 6.00
C PRO A 331 9.04 7.77 6.32
N THR A 332 8.16 8.48 5.62
CA THR A 332 7.92 9.93 5.82
C THR A 332 7.38 10.23 7.22
N PHE A 333 6.44 9.41 7.70
CA PHE A 333 5.89 9.55 9.05
C PHE A 333 6.91 9.17 10.11
N GLN A 334 7.69 8.11 9.87
CA GLN A 334 8.79 7.72 10.76
C GLN A 334 9.85 8.83 10.86
N ALA A 335 10.31 9.37 9.73
CA ALA A 335 11.30 10.43 9.70
C ALA A 335 10.79 11.67 10.45
N LYS A 336 9.54 12.09 10.22
CA LYS A 336 9.00 13.28 10.87
C LYS A 336 8.90 13.13 12.39
N TYR A 337 8.35 12.03 12.89
CA TYR A 337 7.97 11.90 14.30
C TYR A 337 8.97 11.09 15.15
N LEU A 338 9.75 10.18 14.55
CA LEU A 338 10.78 9.41 15.27
C LEU A 338 12.15 10.10 15.24
N SER A 339 12.60 10.62 14.09
CA SER A 339 13.96 11.21 13.99
C SER A 339 14.10 12.51 14.78
N THR A 340 12.99 13.24 14.93
CA THR A 340 12.93 14.49 15.69
C THR A 340 12.51 14.27 17.15
N PHE A 341 12.27 13.02 17.58
CA PHE A 341 11.73 12.68 18.89
C PHE A 341 12.52 13.34 20.04
N ASP A 342 13.84 13.15 20.07
CA ASP A 342 14.69 13.70 21.14
C ASP A 342 14.74 15.25 21.12
N ALA A 343 14.64 15.85 19.93
CA ALA A 343 14.61 17.30 19.75
C ALA A 343 13.26 17.91 20.16
N GLN A 344 12.14 17.25 19.83
CA GLN A 344 10.79 17.69 20.17
C GLN A 344 10.53 17.59 21.67
N ILE A 345 10.98 16.51 22.32
CA ILE A 345 10.83 16.30 23.76
C ILE A 345 11.60 17.32 24.60
N SER A 346 12.66 17.89 24.02
CA SER A 346 13.52 18.90 24.66
C SER A 346 13.12 20.34 24.30
N SER A 347 12.11 20.52 23.43
CA SER A 347 11.68 21.85 23.00
C SER A 347 10.79 22.52 24.06
N PRO A 348 11.02 23.79 24.44
CA PRO A 348 10.15 24.53 25.34
C PRO A 348 8.83 24.88 24.61
N GLY A 349 7.84 24.00 24.71
CA GLY A 349 6.47 24.28 24.27
C GLY A 349 5.71 25.17 25.26
N THR A 350 4.71 25.91 24.77
CA THR A 350 3.76 26.67 25.60
C THR A 350 2.75 25.77 26.34
N ASP A 351 2.50 24.56 25.82
CA ASP A 351 1.50 23.62 26.31
C ASP A 351 2.12 22.34 26.92
N LEU A 352 1.33 21.66 27.77
CA LEU A 352 1.72 20.36 28.33
C LEU A 352 1.78 19.28 27.23
N PRO A 353 2.73 18.31 27.29
CA PRO A 353 2.88 17.29 26.25
C PRO A 353 1.63 16.44 25.99
N ALA A 354 0.75 16.27 26.99
CA ALA A 354 -0.49 15.50 26.87
C ALA A 354 -1.52 16.13 25.92
N VAL A 355 -1.45 17.45 25.69
CA VAL A 355 -2.41 18.18 24.83
C VAL A 355 -1.82 18.60 23.49
N SER A 356 -0.54 18.31 23.25
CA SER A 356 0.15 18.63 22.01
C SER A 356 0.11 17.44 21.05
N LEU A 357 -0.44 17.65 19.86
CA LEU A 357 -0.56 16.59 18.84
C LEU A 357 0.81 16.07 18.42
N SER A 358 1.77 16.96 18.15
CA SER A 358 3.11 16.58 17.73
C SER A 358 3.80 15.69 18.78
N HIS A 359 3.64 16.00 20.08
CA HIS A 359 4.15 15.16 21.16
C HIS A 359 3.45 13.79 21.23
N GLN A 360 2.13 13.73 21.03
CA GLN A 360 1.41 12.45 21.04
C GLN A 360 1.72 11.59 19.81
N LEU A 361 1.93 12.20 18.63
CA LEU A 361 2.37 11.50 17.42
C LEU A 361 3.81 10.99 17.53
N SER A 362 4.71 11.75 18.15
CA SER A 362 6.09 11.31 18.41
C SER A 362 6.14 10.24 19.51
N LYS A 363 5.29 10.35 20.53
CA LYS A 363 5.07 9.28 21.51
C LYS A 363 4.60 7.99 20.83
N LEU A 364 3.66 8.07 19.89
CA LEU A 364 3.22 6.92 19.09
C LEU A 364 4.35 6.36 18.23
N ALA A 365 5.15 7.21 17.57
CA ALA A 365 6.27 6.79 16.76
C ALA A 365 7.31 6.00 17.59
N ASP A 366 7.74 6.50 18.75
CA ASP A 366 8.63 5.76 19.66
C ASP A 366 7.96 4.47 20.15
N GLY A 367 6.68 4.54 20.51
CA GLY A 367 5.90 3.37 20.96
C GLY A 367 5.88 2.24 19.94
N LEU A 368 5.65 2.55 18.66
CA LEU A 368 5.50 1.58 17.59
C LEU A 368 6.85 1.08 17.07
N LEU A 369 7.79 2.01 16.86
CA LEU A 369 9.00 1.77 16.06
C LEU A 369 10.23 1.43 16.90
N SER A 370 10.29 1.80 18.19
CA SER A 370 11.49 1.55 19.02
C SER A 370 11.74 0.09 19.37
N GLY A 371 10.70 -0.75 19.32
CA GLY A 371 10.74 -2.15 19.75
C GLY A 371 10.71 -2.35 21.28
N ARG A 372 10.74 -1.27 22.08
CA ARG A 372 10.75 -1.35 23.56
C ARG A 372 9.50 -2.00 24.15
N TYR A 373 8.37 -1.90 23.46
CA TYR A 373 7.08 -2.41 23.92
C TYR A 373 6.64 -3.70 23.19
N ALA A 374 7.42 -4.15 22.20
CA ALA A 374 7.19 -5.37 21.43
C ALA A 374 7.73 -6.63 22.15
N ILE A 375 7.55 -6.73 23.47
CA ILE A 375 8.12 -7.81 24.31
C ILE A 375 7.04 -8.87 24.62
N PRO A 376 7.36 -10.18 24.52
CA PRO A 376 6.43 -11.26 24.89
C PRO A 376 5.99 -11.19 26.36
N ARG A 377 4.71 -11.45 26.65
CA ARG A 377 4.22 -11.55 28.04
C ARG A 377 4.78 -12.79 28.76
N LEU A 378 5.60 -12.56 29.80
CA LEU A 378 6.11 -13.61 30.68
C LEU A 378 5.13 -14.04 31.80
N ASP A 379 4.11 -13.21 32.10
CA ASP A 379 3.28 -13.33 33.31
C ASP A 379 1.85 -13.90 33.09
N SER A 380 1.57 -14.57 31.97
CA SER A 380 0.23 -15.18 31.80
C SER A 380 0.07 -16.36 32.76
N PRO A 381 -0.94 -16.36 33.67
CA PRO A 381 -1.26 -17.55 34.43
C PRO A 381 -1.65 -18.64 33.42
N ALA A 382 -1.04 -19.82 33.55
CA ALA A 382 -1.34 -20.99 32.73
C ALA A 382 -2.86 -21.21 32.65
N THR A 383 -3.48 -20.71 31.58
CA THR A 383 -4.80 -21.17 31.16
C THR A 383 -4.65 -22.67 30.90
N THR A 384 -5.64 -23.42 31.37
CA THR A 384 -5.72 -24.88 31.41
C THR A 384 -5.66 -25.55 30.03
N SER A 385 -4.53 -25.46 29.35
CA SER A 385 -4.14 -26.31 28.23
C SER A 385 -2.77 -26.94 28.56
N THR A 386 -2.75 -28.26 28.58
CA THR A 386 -1.60 -29.10 28.95
C THR A 386 -0.53 -29.18 27.84
N SER A 387 -0.17 -28.06 27.22
CA SER A 387 0.87 -27.99 26.17
C SER A 387 1.84 -26.85 26.46
N ALA A 388 3.12 -27.18 26.57
CA ALA A 388 4.21 -26.24 26.87
C ALA A 388 4.56 -25.26 25.72
N ASP A 389 3.74 -25.19 24.66
CA ASP A 389 3.98 -24.48 23.39
C ASP A 389 2.90 -23.42 23.07
N ALA A 390 2.29 -22.75 24.06
CA ALA A 390 1.33 -21.67 23.78
C ALA A 390 2.08 -20.38 23.34
N PRO A 391 1.68 -19.71 22.23
CA PRO A 391 2.35 -18.50 21.75
C PRO A 391 2.19 -17.34 22.74
N HIS A 392 3.31 -16.71 23.10
CA HIS A 392 3.34 -15.57 24.01
C HIS A 392 3.17 -14.25 23.24
N PHE A 393 1.94 -13.74 23.15
CA PHE A 393 1.68 -12.42 22.55
C PHE A 393 2.22 -11.26 23.40
N GLN A 394 2.47 -10.12 22.76
CA GLN A 394 2.90 -8.89 23.42
C GLN A 394 1.78 -8.23 24.22
N ARG A 395 2.14 -7.34 25.17
CA ARG A 395 1.16 -6.55 25.93
C ARG A 395 0.50 -5.45 25.09
N GLY A 396 1.21 -4.95 24.07
CA GLY A 396 0.82 -3.82 23.25
C GLY A 396 0.86 -2.48 24.00
N ILE A 397 0.79 -1.38 23.24
CA ILE A 397 0.71 0.00 23.78
C ILE A 397 -0.73 0.50 23.76
N LYS A 398 -1.10 1.38 24.70
CA LYS A 398 -2.46 1.92 24.85
C LYS A 398 -2.53 3.39 24.45
N PRO A 399 -2.97 3.75 23.24
CA PRO A 399 -2.95 5.13 22.74
C PRO A 399 -4.11 6.00 23.28
N SER A 400 -4.40 5.93 24.59
CA SER A 400 -5.56 6.58 25.21
C SER A 400 -5.50 8.11 25.17
N MET A 401 -4.31 8.68 25.42
CA MET A 401 -4.07 10.13 25.35
C MET A 401 -4.24 10.64 23.91
N PHE A 402 -3.67 9.91 22.94
CA PHE A 402 -3.82 10.25 21.52
C PHE A 402 -5.28 10.19 21.07
N LYS A 403 -6.01 9.11 21.39
CA LYS A 403 -7.44 8.98 21.06
C LYS A 403 -8.25 10.16 21.64
N SER A 404 -8.01 10.48 22.92
CA SER A 404 -8.71 11.59 23.60
C SER A 404 -8.41 12.95 22.96
N LEU A 405 -7.20 13.13 22.44
CA LEU A 405 -6.78 14.38 21.81
C LEU A 405 -7.37 14.55 20.40
N VAL A 406 -7.28 13.52 19.56
CA VAL A 406 -7.78 13.56 18.18
C VAL A 406 -9.31 13.56 18.13
N GLY A 407 -9.97 12.90 19.09
CA GLY A 407 -11.42 12.92 19.21
C GLY A 407 -12.00 14.18 19.87
N LYS A 408 -11.16 15.08 20.41
CA LYS A 408 -11.64 16.23 21.18
C LYS A 408 -12.45 17.19 20.31
N GLY A 409 -13.74 17.33 20.63
CA GLY A 409 -14.66 18.23 19.91
C GLY A 409 -15.32 17.61 18.67
N HIS A 410 -14.99 16.36 18.34
CA HIS A 410 -15.63 15.63 17.23
C HIS A 410 -16.79 14.78 17.76
N GLU A 411 -17.97 14.86 17.11
CA GLU A 411 -19.17 14.15 17.57
C GLU A 411 -18.97 12.63 17.58
N GLU A 412 -18.39 12.06 16.52
CA GLU A 412 -18.17 10.61 16.40
C GLU A 412 -16.90 10.10 17.13
N PHE A 413 -15.72 10.65 16.81
CA PHE A 413 -14.44 10.15 17.35
C PHE A 413 -14.18 10.43 18.83
N SER A 414 -14.99 11.29 19.47
CA SER A 414 -14.96 11.45 20.94
C SER A 414 -15.55 10.26 21.69
N THR A 415 -16.38 9.46 21.02
CA THR A 415 -17.09 8.32 21.63
C THR A 415 -16.26 7.02 21.63
N MET A 416 -16.77 6.01 22.33
CA MET A 416 -16.25 4.63 22.27
C MET A 416 -17.01 3.74 21.27
N LYS A 417 -17.72 4.33 20.30
CA LYS A 417 -18.41 3.60 19.23
C LYS A 417 -17.42 3.08 18.18
N GLN A 418 -17.87 2.11 17.39
CA GLN A 418 -17.14 1.70 16.19
C GLN A 418 -17.29 2.77 15.12
N GLN A 419 -16.19 3.07 14.42
CA GLN A 419 -16.11 4.11 13.42
C GLN A 419 -15.46 3.59 12.14
N ASP A 420 -15.66 4.29 11.04
CA ASP A 420 -15.06 3.95 9.76
C ASP A 420 -13.58 4.34 9.69
N ALA A 421 -12.76 3.48 9.09
CA ALA A 421 -11.31 3.71 8.97
C ALA A 421 -10.96 4.80 7.94
N ASP A 422 -11.72 4.94 6.85
CA ASP A 422 -11.48 5.97 5.83
C ASP A 422 -11.85 7.35 6.38
N GLU A 423 -12.98 7.45 7.09
CA GLU A 423 -13.39 8.69 7.75
C GLU A 423 -12.37 9.14 8.81
N PHE A 424 -11.88 8.21 9.64
CA PHE A 424 -10.85 8.51 10.62
C PHE A 424 -9.51 8.93 9.98
N LEU A 425 -9.16 8.34 8.83
CA LEU A 425 -7.95 8.70 8.08
C LEU A 425 -8.01 10.15 7.60
N HIS A 426 -9.12 10.57 6.98
CA HIS A 426 -9.31 11.96 6.54
C HIS A 426 -9.32 12.95 7.72
N HIS A 427 -10.00 12.62 8.81
CA HIS A 427 -9.98 13.43 10.04
C HIS A 427 -8.56 13.58 10.59
N LEU A 428 -7.76 12.51 10.59
CA LEU A 428 -6.38 12.53 11.04
C LEU A 428 -5.49 13.38 10.12
N PHE A 429 -5.67 13.31 8.80
CA PHE A 429 -4.95 14.17 7.85
C PHE A 429 -5.25 15.65 8.11
N GLY A 430 -6.51 16.04 8.21
CA GLY A 430 -6.90 17.42 8.53
C GLY A 430 -6.32 17.90 9.87
N THR A 431 -6.32 17.02 10.88
CA THR A 431 -5.77 17.33 12.21
C THR A 431 -4.25 17.52 12.17
N ILE A 432 -3.52 16.68 11.42
CA ILE A 432 -2.06 16.81 11.22
C ILE A 432 -1.76 18.09 10.45
N GLN A 433 -2.45 18.34 9.34
CA GLN A 433 -2.24 19.53 8.51
C GLN A 433 -2.45 20.83 9.31
N ALA A 434 -3.49 20.88 10.16
CA ALA A 434 -3.74 22.01 11.04
C ALA A 434 -2.59 22.23 12.06
N ASP A 435 -2.04 21.16 12.64
CA ASP A 435 -0.90 21.25 13.56
C ASP A 435 0.39 21.71 12.85
N VAL A 436 0.65 21.20 11.65
CA VAL A 436 1.81 21.59 10.84
C VAL A 436 1.73 23.05 10.41
N ARG A 437 0.56 23.54 10.02
CA ARG A 437 0.36 24.96 9.68
C ARG A 437 0.60 25.87 10.88
N ARG A 438 0.15 25.46 12.07
CA ARG A 438 0.33 26.21 13.31
C ARG A 438 1.80 26.29 13.75
N ASN A 439 2.50 25.15 13.73
CA ASN A 439 3.84 25.03 14.28
C ASN A 439 4.95 25.23 13.23
N GLY A 440 4.61 25.21 11.95
CA GLY A 440 5.55 25.19 10.82
C GLY A 440 6.24 23.82 10.65
N GLY A 441 6.78 23.57 9.45
CA GLY A 441 7.56 22.37 9.11
C GLY A 441 6.99 21.59 7.93
N ASP A 442 7.67 20.50 7.56
CA ASP A 442 7.31 19.67 6.40
C ASP A 442 6.04 18.84 6.68
N ASP A 443 5.05 18.88 5.80
CA ASP A 443 3.78 18.16 5.95
C ASP A 443 3.94 16.69 5.50
N PRO A 444 3.81 15.69 6.40
CA PRO A 444 3.97 14.29 6.04
C PRO A 444 2.82 13.78 5.18
N THR A 445 1.72 14.52 5.06
CA THR A 445 0.57 14.16 4.22
C THR A 445 0.77 14.52 2.75
N ASP A 446 1.80 15.31 2.42
CA ASP A 446 2.10 15.71 1.03
C ASP A 446 2.33 14.53 0.08
N ILE A 447 2.82 13.40 0.60
CA ILE A 447 3.04 12.17 -0.18
C ILE A 447 1.75 11.58 -0.76
N PHE A 448 0.59 11.92 -0.20
CA PHE A 448 -0.72 11.43 -0.63
C PHE A 448 -1.43 12.41 -1.58
N LYS A 449 -0.95 13.65 -1.70
CA LYS A 449 -1.64 14.70 -2.48
C LYS A 449 -1.42 14.49 -3.97
N PHE A 450 -2.51 14.49 -4.74
CA PHE A 450 -2.51 14.44 -6.21
C PHE A 450 -3.70 15.22 -6.76
N GLU A 451 -3.78 15.36 -8.09
CA GLU A 451 -4.83 16.11 -8.76
C GLU A 451 -5.57 15.23 -9.77
N LEU A 452 -6.90 15.36 -9.78
CA LEU A 452 -7.78 14.77 -10.77
C LEU A 452 -8.23 15.83 -11.77
N GLU A 453 -8.11 15.52 -13.05
CA GLU A 453 -8.62 16.30 -14.16
C GLU A 453 -10.01 15.81 -14.54
N GLN A 454 -11.03 16.66 -14.42
CA GLN A 454 -12.37 16.42 -14.92
C GLN A 454 -12.60 17.17 -16.23
N LYS A 455 -12.83 16.41 -17.30
CA LYS A 455 -13.19 16.89 -18.62
C LYS A 455 -14.69 16.86 -18.82
N LEU A 456 -15.30 18.01 -19.10
CA LEU A 456 -16.68 18.15 -19.54
C LEU A 456 -16.70 18.44 -21.04
N LYS A 457 -17.42 17.66 -21.84
CA LYS A 457 -17.58 17.85 -23.29
C LYS A 457 -19.05 17.95 -23.67
N CYS A 458 -19.44 19.05 -24.31
CA CYS A 458 -20.78 19.20 -24.85
C CYS A 458 -21.04 18.23 -26.01
N GLY A 459 -22.14 17.48 -25.96
CA GLY A 459 -22.51 16.51 -27.01
C GLY A 459 -22.90 17.14 -28.35
N GLU A 460 -23.25 18.42 -28.39
CA GLU A 460 -23.65 19.12 -29.62
C GLU A 460 -22.54 19.99 -30.22
N CYS A 461 -22.03 20.98 -29.47
CA CYS A 461 -21.03 21.92 -30.01
C CYS A 461 -19.59 21.42 -29.90
N GLY A 462 -19.37 20.29 -29.23
CA GLY A 462 -18.04 19.73 -28.98
C GLY A 462 -17.15 20.58 -28.07
N GLY A 463 -17.67 21.68 -27.50
CA GLY A 463 -16.92 22.54 -26.59
C GLY A 463 -16.57 21.80 -25.30
N VAL A 464 -15.36 22.03 -24.80
CA VAL A 464 -14.82 21.35 -23.62
C VAL A 464 -14.56 22.30 -22.46
N ARG A 465 -14.62 21.81 -21.22
CA ARG A 465 -14.16 22.49 -20.01
C ARG A 465 -13.37 21.48 -19.19
N TYR A 466 -12.19 21.88 -18.73
CA TYR A 466 -11.33 21.08 -17.86
C TYR A 466 -11.32 21.74 -16.49
N THR A 467 -11.60 20.96 -15.45
CA THR A 467 -11.50 21.36 -14.05
C THR A 467 -10.46 20.46 -13.41
N VAL A 468 -9.56 21.02 -12.60
CA VAL A 468 -8.55 20.24 -11.88
C VAL A 468 -8.83 20.40 -10.39
N GLU A 469 -9.00 19.28 -9.69
CA GLU A 469 -9.31 19.24 -8.25
C GLU A 469 -8.25 18.44 -7.50
N GLY A 470 -7.87 18.90 -6.31
CA GLY A 470 -6.87 18.24 -5.46
C GLY A 470 -7.52 17.15 -4.59
N HIS A 471 -6.89 15.99 -4.53
CA HIS A 471 -7.33 14.83 -3.76
C HIS A 471 -6.17 14.21 -2.96
N GLU A 472 -6.52 13.49 -1.88
CA GLU A 472 -5.57 12.73 -1.04
C GLU A 472 -5.87 11.23 -1.06
N THR A 473 -7.11 10.86 -1.40
CA THR A 473 -7.56 9.48 -1.53
C THR A 473 -8.41 9.36 -2.80
N ILE A 474 -8.45 8.16 -3.39
CA ILE A 474 -9.34 7.86 -4.52
C ILE A 474 -10.38 6.83 -4.13
N SER A 475 -11.66 7.19 -4.30
CA SER A 475 -12.77 6.28 -4.05
C SER A 475 -13.19 5.57 -5.34
N ILE A 476 -12.99 4.25 -5.41
CA ILE A 476 -13.35 3.44 -6.58
C ILE A 476 -14.75 2.84 -6.46
N PRO A 477 -15.57 2.87 -7.53
CA PRO A 477 -16.85 2.18 -7.57
C PRO A 477 -16.64 0.67 -7.73
N VAL A 478 -17.38 -0.12 -6.94
CA VAL A 478 -17.32 -1.59 -7.00
C VAL A 478 -18.62 -2.12 -7.66
N PRO A 479 -18.56 -2.65 -8.89
CA PRO A 479 -19.74 -3.17 -9.58
C PRO A 479 -20.24 -4.46 -8.91
N ALA A 480 -21.45 -4.41 -8.35
CA ALA A 480 -22.09 -5.55 -7.71
C ALA A 480 -22.81 -6.43 -8.75
N ARG A 481 -22.11 -7.41 -9.33
CA ARG A 481 -22.69 -8.41 -10.25
C ARG A 481 -23.01 -9.70 -9.48
N GLU A 482 -24.29 -10.06 -9.40
CA GLU A 482 -24.73 -11.29 -8.74
C GLU A 482 -24.47 -12.52 -9.62
N THR A 483 -23.92 -13.60 -9.05
CA THR A 483 -23.68 -14.84 -9.79
C THR A 483 -25.00 -15.54 -10.16
N PRO A 484 -25.23 -15.93 -11.43
CA PRO A 484 -26.47 -16.57 -11.84
C PRO A 484 -26.54 -18.02 -11.32
N GLY A 485 -27.32 -18.26 -10.26
CA GLY A 485 -27.55 -19.63 -9.73
C GLY A 485 -27.98 -19.77 -8.27
N ALA A 486 -28.04 -18.70 -7.48
CA ALA A 486 -28.48 -18.80 -6.08
C ALA A 486 -29.98 -19.06 -5.97
N GLU A 487 -30.36 -20.20 -5.38
CA GLU A 487 -31.75 -20.49 -5.01
C GLU A 487 -32.21 -19.55 -3.87
N GLU A 488 -33.53 -19.32 -3.81
CA GLU A 488 -34.19 -18.40 -2.89
C GLU A 488 -34.00 -18.85 -1.43
N GLY A 489 -32.91 -18.39 -0.78
CA GLY A 489 -32.57 -18.72 0.60
C GLY A 489 -31.08 -18.84 0.94
N ASP A 490 -30.19 -18.90 -0.06
CA ASP A 490 -28.74 -18.96 0.16
C ASP A 490 -28.07 -17.57 0.14
N LYS A 491 -26.89 -17.44 0.77
CA LYS A 491 -26.12 -16.17 0.75
C LYS A 491 -25.85 -15.75 -0.69
N LYS A 492 -26.22 -14.51 -1.05
CA LYS A 492 -25.90 -13.94 -2.36
C LYS A 492 -24.39 -13.89 -2.56
N GLU A 493 -23.87 -14.71 -3.47
CA GLU A 493 -22.48 -14.65 -3.92
C GLU A 493 -22.37 -13.64 -5.07
N TYR A 494 -21.28 -12.87 -5.06
CA TYR A 494 -20.97 -11.84 -6.06
C TYR A 494 -19.78 -12.29 -6.92
N GLU A 495 -19.80 -11.89 -8.19
CA GLU A 495 -18.68 -12.09 -9.11
C GLU A 495 -17.43 -11.33 -8.63
N GLN A 496 -16.25 -11.90 -8.88
CA GLN A 496 -14.97 -11.26 -8.57
C GLN A 496 -14.69 -10.13 -9.58
N VAL A 497 -14.23 -8.98 -9.11
CA VAL A 497 -13.97 -7.79 -9.93
C VAL A 497 -12.49 -7.42 -9.87
N LYS A 498 -11.88 -7.01 -10.97
CA LYS A 498 -10.48 -6.55 -11.00
C LYS A 498 -10.35 -5.09 -10.57
N LEU A 499 -9.27 -4.73 -9.88
CA LEU A 499 -9.00 -3.34 -9.51
C LEU A 499 -8.92 -2.42 -10.73
N GLU A 500 -8.31 -2.89 -11.83
CA GLU A 500 -8.20 -2.12 -13.07
C GLU A 500 -9.59 -1.83 -13.68
N GLU A 501 -10.53 -2.77 -13.58
CA GLU A 501 -11.92 -2.58 -14.03
C GLU A 501 -12.61 -1.49 -13.19
N CYS A 502 -12.40 -1.47 -11.88
CA CYS A 502 -12.93 -0.42 -11.01
C CYS A 502 -12.37 0.98 -11.37
N LEU A 503 -11.08 1.06 -11.71
CA LEU A 503 -10.43 2.30 -12.18
C LEU A 503 -10.94 2.73 -13.58
N GLU A 504 -11.21 1.77 -14.47
CA GLU A 504 -11.82 2.03 -15.78
C GLU A 504 -13.24 2.59 -15.64
N ILE A 505 -14.05 2.07 -14.70
CA ILE A 505 -15.39 2.58 -14.43
C ILE A 505 -15.33 4.02 -13.89
N LEU A 506 -14.38 4.30 -13.00
CA LEU A 506 -14.19 5.65 -12.44
C LEU A 506 -13.74 6.66 -13.52
N THR A 507 -12.81 6.25 -14.39
CA THR A 507 -12.22 7.10 -15.43
C THR A 507 -12.98 7.04 -16.78
N GLY A 508 -14.10 6.31 -16.80
CA GLY A 508 -14.97 6.14 -17.95
C GLY A 508 -15.81 7.40 -18.23
N PRO A 509 -16.20 7.63 -19.49
CA PRO A 509 -17.09 8.74 -19.83
C PRO A 509 -18.51 8.50 -19.28
N GLN A 510 -19.06 9.48 -18.59
CA GLN A 510 -20.43 9.47 -18.06
C GLN A 510 -21.27 10.56 -18.75
N ALA A 511 -22.52 10.23 -19.09
CA ALA A 511 -23.44 11.18 -19.69
C ALA A 511 -24.22 11.94 -18.61
N ILE A 512 -24.23 13.27 -18.67
CA ILE A 512 -24.95 14.14 -17.75
C ILE A 512 -25.79 15.16 -18.52
N GLU A 513 -26.90 15.59 -17.93
CA GLU A 513 -27.68 16.73 -18.43
C GLU A 513 -26.96 18.03 -18.05
N TYR A 514 -26.64 18.86 -19.05
CA TYR A 514 -25.87 20.09 -18.86
C TYR A 514 -26.44 21.24 -19.68
N HIS A 515 -26.57 22.42 -19.07
CA HIS A 515 -26.94 23.63 -19.80
C HIS A 515 -25.69 24.24 -20.45
N CYS A 516 -25.58 24.12 -21.77
CA CYS A 516 -24.38 24.57 -22.48
C CYS A 516 -24.40 26.08 -22.74
N PRO A 517 -23.43 26.88 -22.23
CA PRO A 517 -23.40 28.34 -22.42
C PRO A 517 -23.14 28.76 -23.87
N ARG A 518 -22.65 27.85 -24.72
CA ARG A 518 -22.44 28.10 -26.16
C ARG A 518 -23.68 27.75 -26.99
N CYS A 519 -24.46 26.76 -26.56
CA CYS A 519 -25.67 26.31 -27.27
C CYS A 519 -26.94 26.99 -26.73
N GLU A 520 -26.86 27.60 -25.54
CA GLU A 520 -27.97 28.24 -24.81
C GLU A 520 -29.19 27.31 -24.62
N LYS A 521 -28.93 26.01 -24.45
CA LYS A 521 -29.95 24.98 -24.18
C LYS A 521 -29.38 23.81 -23.38
N ASN A 522 -30.29 23.01 -22.82
CA ASN A 522 -29.97 21.77 -22.14
C ASN A 522 -29.55 20.73 -23.18
N VAL A 523 -28.35 20.18 -23.00
CA VAL A 523 -27.74 19.15 -23.86
C VAL A 523 -27.27 17.99 -22.99
N ILE A 524 -27.08 16.83 -23.61
CA ILE A 524 -26.36 15.73 -22.97
C ILE A 524 -24.87 16.01 -23.16
N ALA A 525 -24.17 16.29 -22.06
CA ALA A 525 -22.71 16.43 -22.04
C ALA A 525 -22.07 15.13 -21.54
N THR A 526 -20.83 14.89 -21.94
CA THR A 526 -20.02 13.78 -21.43
C THR A 526 -19.01 14.34 -20.44
N THR A 527 -19.03 13.83 -19.20
CA THR A 527 -18.00 14.11 -18.20
C THR A 527 -17.07 12.91 -18.05
N GLN A 528 -15.78 13.16 -17.86
CA GLN A 528 -14.77 12.13 -17.70
C GLN A 528 -13.69 12.61 -16.72
N THR A 529 -13.35 11.78 -15.73
CA THR A 529 -12.30 12.06 -14.75
C THR A 529 -11.03 11.27 -15.09
N ARG A 530 -9.86 11.90 -14.98
CA ARG A 530 -8.53 11.33 -15.24
C ARG A 530 -7.53 11.85 -14.20
N PHE A 531 -6.37 11.22 -14.09
CA PHE A 531 -5.30 11.72 -13.21
C PHE A 531 -4.51 12.84 -13.90
N ALA A 532 -4.52 14.05 -13.33
CA ALA A 532 -3.62 15.12 -13.78
C ALA A 532 -2.19 14.86 -13.28
N SER A 533 -2.09 14.31 -12.08
CA SER A 533 -0.85 13.95 -11.40
C SER A 533 -1.05 12.73 -10.50
N PHE A 534 0.07 12.19 -10.02
CA PHE A 534 0.13 10.94 -9.26
C PHE A 534 0.81 11.16 -7.89
N PRO A 535 0.29 10.60 -6.79
CA PRO A 535 0.90 10.76 -5.46
C PRO A 535 2.12 9.84 -5.29
N SER A 536 2.96 10.09 -4.28
CA SER A 536 4.04 9.13 -3.95
C SER A 536 3.50 7.85 -3.32
N VAL A 537 2.41 7.99 -2.55
CA VAL A 537 1.64 6.88 -1.99
C VAL A 537 0.19 7.02 -2.41
N LEU A 538 -0.33 6.06 -3.16
CA LEU A 538 -1.73 6.06 -3.58
C LEU A 538 -2.60 5.36 -2.54
N ILE A 539 -3.59 6.07 -2.02
CA ILE A 539 -4.63 5.50 -1.15
C ILE A 539 -5.90 5.26 -1.96
N VAL A 540 -6.32 3.98 -2.04
CA VAL A 540 -7.52 3.57 -2.76
C VAL A 540 -8.56 3.05 -1.77
N HIS A 541 -9.71 3.71 -1.72
CA HIS A 541 -10.87 3.29 -0.93
C HIS A 541 -11.91 2.63 -1.85
N ALA A 542 -12.27 1.38 -1.55
CA ALA A 542 -13.29 0.64 -2.29
C ALA A 542 -14.71 0.88 -1.76
N ARG A 543 -15.58 1.48 -2.59
CA ARG A 543 -17.00 1.73 -2.25
C ARG A 543 -17.82 0.44 -2.26
N ARG A 544 -17.79 -0.27 -1.14
CA ARG A 544 -18.46 -1.57 -0.92
C ARG A 544 -19.80 -1.45 -0.19
N PHE A 545 -20.36 -0.25 -0.09
CA PHE A 545 -21.62 -0.01 0.60
C PHE A 545 -22.68 0.47 -0.39
N GLN A 546 -23.87 -0.12 -0.29
CA GLN A 546 -25.02 0.30 -1.08
C GLN A 546 -26.25 0.43 -0.18
N LEU A 547 -27.06 1.46 -0.43
CA LEU A 547 -28.35 1.63 0.21
C LEU A 547 -29.37 0.70 -0.44
N VAL A 548 -29.81 -0.32 0.29
CA VAL A 548 -30.91 -1.20 -0.09
C VAL A 548 -32.08 -0.90 0.84
N ASN A 549 -33.18 -0.36 0.31
CA ASN A 549 -34.34 0.08 1.09
C ASN A 549 -34.00 1.09 2.20
N TRP A 550 -33.10 2.05 1.92
CA TRP A 550 -32.61 3.03 2.91
C TRP A 550 -31.80 2.42 4.08
N VAL A 551 -31.51 1.13 4.04
CA VAL A 551 -30.58 0.48 4.97
C VAL A 551 -29.25 0.31 4.25
N PRO A 552 -28.15 0.85 4.79
CA PRO A 552 -26.85 0.70 4.17
C PRO A 552 -26.39 -0.75 4.40
N GLN A 553 -26.03 -1.44 3.31
CA GLN A 553 -25.61 -2.83 3.31
C GLN A 553 -24.19 -2.96 2.76
N LYS A 554 -23.36 -3.77 3.43
CA LYS A 554 -22.03 -4.13 2.95
C LYS A 554 -22.13 -5.19 1.86
N LEU A 555 -21.47 -4.93 0.74
CA LEU A 555 -21.36 -5.82 -0.41
C LEU A 555 -20.04 -6.61 -0.33
N PRO A 556 -20.09 -7.94 -0.11
CA PRO A 556 -18.90 -8.79 -0.05
C PRO A 556 -18.40 -9.15 -1.48
N VAL A 557 -18.10 -8.14 -2.30
CA VAL A 557 -17.62 -8.33 -3.69
C VAL A 557 -16.11 -8.48 -3.70
N PRO A 558 -15.51 -9.64 -4.02
CA PRO A 558 -14.05 -9.78 -3.99
C PRO A 558 -13.38 -8.90 -5.06
N ILE A 559 -12.41 -8.06 -4.66
CA ILE A 559 -11.62 -7.23 -5.57
C ILE A 559 -10.26 -7.89 -5.78
N ILE A 560 -10.03 -8.43 -6.97
CA ILE A 560 -8.77 -9.05 -7.36
C ILE A 560 -7.75 -7.94 -7.63
N LEU A 561 -6.69 -7.91 -6.83
CA LEU A 561 -5.45 -7.22 -7.19
C LEU A 561 -4.67 -8.07 -8.19
N PRO A 562 -3.87 -7.49 -9.11
CA PRO A 562 -3.04 -8.25 -10.04
C PRO A 562 -2.30 -9.37 -9.30
N SER A 563 -2.35 -10.61 -9.81
CA SER A 563 -2.18 -11.87 -9.05
C SER A 563 -0.87 -12.02 -8.26
N SER A 564 0.13 -11.17 -8.51
CA SER A 564 1.42 -11.13 -7.81
C SER A 564 1.51 -10.01 -6.77
N SER A 565 0.52 -9.14 -6.60
CA SER A 565 0.54 -8.00 -5.64
C SER A 565 0.80 -8.40 -4.19
N PHE A 566 0.52 -9.66 -3.83
CA PHE A 566 0.76 -10.23 -2.50
C PHE A 566 2.03 -11.09 -2.42
N ALA A 567 2.69 -11.36 -3.54
CA ALA A 567 3.99 -12.04 -3.60
C ALA A 567 5.12 -11.04 -3.33
N PRO A 568 6.32 -11.51 -2.89
CA PRO A 568 7.50 -10.65 -2.77
C PRO A 568 7.78 -9.87 -4.07
N SER A 569 7.62 -10.54 -5.22
CA SER A 569 7.87 -10.01 -6.58
C SER A 569 6.64 -9.35 -7.25
N GLY A 570 5.82 -8.60 -6.52
CA GLY A 570 4.52 -8.14 -7.05
C GLY A 570 4.59 -7.27 -8.30
N SER A 571 3.77 -7.58 -9.30
CA SER A 571 3.68 -6.79 -10.53
C SER A 571 3.11 -5.41 -10.20
N PRO A 572 3.74 -4.33 -10.68
CA PRO A 572 3.29 -2.99 -10.37
C PRO A 572 1.91 -2.72 -10.95
N LEU A 573 1.05 -2.04 -10.18
CA LEU A 573 -0.13 -1.37 -10.68
C LEU A 573 0.32 -0.20 -11.56
N VAL A 574 0.05 -0.30 -12.86
CA VAL A 574 0.43 0.71 -13.86
C VAL A 574 -0.73 1.68 -14.05
N LEU A 575 -0.53 2.95 -13.68
CA LEU A 575 -1.57 3.98 -13.81
C LEU A 575 -1.46 4.84 -15.07
N ASP A 576 -0.43 4.64 -15.90
CA ASP A 576 -0.20 5.36 -17.16
C ASP A 576 -1.46 5.46 -18.06
N PRO A 577 -2.29 4.40 -18.23
CA PRO A 577 -3.48 4.48 -19.08
C PRO A 577 -4.56 5.44 -18.56
N PHE A 578 -4.48 5.85 -17.29
CA PHE A 578 -5.48 6.67 -16.61
C PHE A 578 -5.08 8.15 -16.53
N GLN A 579 -3.92 8.53 -17.07
CA GLN A 579 -3.44 9.91 -17.10
C GLN A 579 -4.28 10.80 -18.04
N GLY A 580 -4.57 12.03 -17.59
CA GLY A 580 -5.21 13.09 -18.36
C GLY A 580 -4.22 13.76 -19.33
N THR A 581 -4.73 14.25 -20.45
CA THR A 581 -3.90 14.90 -21.50
C THR A 581 -4.01 16.41 -21.49
N GLY A 582 -4.83 17.00 -20.61
CA GLY A 582 -5.20 18.40 -20.69
C GLY A 582 -5.99 18.74 -21.95
N ILE A 583 -6.16 20.05 -22.21
CA ILE A 583 -6.77 20.55 -23.44
C ILE A 583 -5.94 20.14 -24.64
N LEU A 584 -6.55 19.38 -25.56
CA LEU A 584 -5.91 19.01 -26.81
C LEU A 584 -5.94 20.18 -27.82
N PRO A 585 -4.96 20.29 -28.74
CA PRO A 585 -4.87 21.41 -29.68
C PRO A 585 -6.07 21.56 -30.63
N ASP A 586 -6.85 20.51 -30.83
CA ASP A 586 -8.04 20.45 -31.67
C ASP A 586 -9.35 20.77 -30.92
N GLU A 587 -9.30 20.93 -29.60
CA GLU A 587 -10.47 21.18 -28.76
C GLU A 587 -10.68 22.67 -28.48
N GLN A 588 -11.95 23.11 -28.41
CA GLN A 588 -12.31 24.49 -28.11
C GLN A 588 -12.93 24.62 -26.72
N ALA A 589 -12.40 25.51 -25.89
CA ALA A 589 -12.92 25.79 -24.56
C ALA A 589 -14.35 26.39 -24.60
N LEU A 590 -15.21 25.96 -23.67
CA LEU A 590 -16.51 26.59 -23.43
C LEU A 590 -16.30 27.98 -22.81
N PRO A 591 -17.10 29.00 -23.19
CA PRO A 591 -17.02 30.32 -22.58
C PRO A 591 -17.41 30.28 -21.10
N ASP A 592 -16.73 31.07 -20.28
CA ASP A 592 -17.11 31.32 -18.89
C ASP A 592 -18.40 32.13 -18.87
N SER A 593 -19.33 31.73 -18.01
CA SER A 593 -20.67 32.33 -17.91
C SER A 593 -20.64 33.66 -17.16
N ASP A 594 -19.85 34.62 -17.64
CA ASP A 594 -19.90 36.02 -17.19
C ASP A 594 -20.68 36.84 -18.23
N ARG A 595 -22.01 36.83 -18.13
CA ARG A 595 -22.86 37.79 -18.85
C ARG A 595 -22.63 39.18 -18.24
N LYS A 596 -21.67 39.95 -18.78
CA LYS A 596 -21.60 41.41 -18.59
C LYS A 596 -22.78 42.06 -19.34
N GLY A 597 -23.92 42.13 -18.66
CA GLY A 597 -25.08 42.91 -19.10
C GLY A 597 -24.79 44.41 -18.97
N ASP A 598 -24.92 45.11 -20.09
CA ASP A 598 -24.79 46.56 -20.21
C ASP A 598 -25.97 47.24 -19.47
N THR A 599 -25.75 47.84 -18.30
CA THR A 599 -26.81 48.44 -17.48
C THR A 599 -27.01 49.91 -17.83
N ASN A 600 -28.09 50.18 -18.56
CA ASN A 600 -28.82 51.44 -18.43
C ASN A 600 -29.80 51.25 -17.24
N GLU A 601 -29.56 51.95 -16.13
CA GLU A 601 -30.06 51.58 -14.79
C GLU A 601 -31.56 51.84 -14.50
N ASN A 602 -32.42 52.08 -15.52
CA ASN A 602 -33.85 52.32 -15.31
C ASN A 602 -34.74 51.36 -16.09
N TRP A 603 -35.76 50.81 -15.41
CA TRP A 603 -36.79 49.97 -16.02
C TRP A 603 -37.66 50.79 -16.99
N ASN A 604 -37.94 50.24 -18.17
CA ASN A 604 -38.87 50.87 -19.10
C ASN A 604 -40.32 50.79 -18.57
N GLU A 605 -40.81 51.90 -17.99
CA GLU A 605 -42.13 52.00 -17.36
C GLU A 605 -43.30 51.71 -18.30
N GLU A 606 -43.14 51.95 -19.61
CA GLU A 606 -44.20 51.72 -20.60
C GLU A 606 -44.43 50.21 -20.82
N THR A 607 -43.34 49.45 -20.97
CA THR A 607 -43.37 47.99 -21.17
C THR A 607 -43.74 47.25 -19.89
N MET A 608 -43.22 47.71 -18.74
CA MET A 608 -43.60 47.19 -17.43
C MET A 608 -45.09 47.44 -17.15
N GLY A 609 -45.57 48.65 -17.42
CA GLY A 609 -46.98 49.02 -17.27
C GLY A 609 -47.91 48.20 -18.16
N ALA A 610 -47.50 47.88 -19.39
CA ALA A 610 -48.26 47.02 -20.30
C ALA A 610 -48.43 45.59 -19.76
N LEU A 611 -47.35 44.98 -19.26
CA LEU A 611 -47.37 43.61 -18.70
C LEU A 611 -48.16 43.56 -17.38
N MET A 612 -47.97 44.53 -16.49
CA MET A 612 -48.73 44.62 -15.24
C MET A 612 -50.22 44.94 -15.48
N GLY A 613 -50.53 45.77 -16.48
CA GLY A 613 -51.89 46.10 -16.90
C GLY A 613 -52.69 44.89 -17.41
N MET A 614 -52.01 43.82 -17.82
CA MET A 614 -52.63 42.55 -18.22
C MET A 614 -52.86 41.58 -17.05
N GLY A 615 -52.44 41.95 -15.84
CA GLY A 615 -52.67 41.18 -14.61
C GLY A 615 -51.48 40.34 -14.15
N PHE A 616 -50.30 40.46 -14.77
CA PHE A 616 -49.10 39.76 -14.33
C PHE A 616 -48.41 40.50 -13.16
N GLY A 617 -47.90 39.73 -12.19
CA GLY A 617 -47.17 40.28 -11.04
C GLY A 617 -45.86 40.95 -11.45
N GLU A 618 -45.43 41.95 -10.66
CA GLU A 618 -44.25 42.79 -10.95
C GLU A 618 -42.96 41.98 -11.12
N VAL A 619 -42.77 40.91 -10.34
CA VAL A 619 -41.59 40.02 -10.40
C VAL A 619 -41.55 39.28 -11.74
N ARG A 620 -42.68 38.73 -12.18
CA ARG A 620 -42.77 38.01 -13.47
C ARG A 620 -42.54 38.96 -14.64
N ALA A 621 -43.13 40.16 -14.60
CA ALA A 621 -42.93 41.19 -15.62
C ALA A 621 -41.46 41.61 -15.72
N LYS A 622 -40.76 41.78 -14.59
CA LYS A 622 -39.32 42.05 -14.55
C LYS A 622 -38.47 40.91 -15.10
N LYS A 623 -38.78 39.64 -14.80
CA LYS A 623 -38.08 38.47 -15.36
C LYS A 623 -38.25 38.38 -16.88
N ALA A 624 -39.48 38.58 -17.36
CA ALA A 624 -39.76 38.61 -18.80
C ALA A 624 -39.05 39.76 -19.54
N MET A 625 -39.00 40.96 -18.95
CA MET A 625 -38.26 42.07 -19.53
C MET A 625 -36.75 41.78 -19.56
N LEU A 626 -36.19 41.21 -18.49
CA LEU A 626 -34.78 40.81 -18.44
C LEU A 626 -34.44 39.79 -19.53
N ALA A 627 -35.30 38.78 -19.73
CA ALA A 627 -35.09 37.74 -20.72
C ALA A 627 -35.24 38.24 -22.17
N SER A 628 -36.16 39.17 -22.43
CA SER A 628 -36.48 39.64 -23.79
C SER A 628 -35.76 40.94 -24.20
N GLY A 629 -34.94 41.54 -23.34
CA GLY A 629 -34.17 42.73 -23.71
C GLY A 629 -33.52 43.52 -22.58
N GLY A 630 -33.39 42.94 -21.38
CA GLY A 630 -32.85 43.65 -20.21
C GLY A 630 -33.80 44.68 -19.61
N MET A 631 -33.31 45.48 -18.66
CA MET A 631 -34.11 46.48 -17.93
C MET A 631 -34.75 47.54 -18.87
N GLY A 632 -34.12 47.83 -20.01
CA GLY A 632 -34.59 48.78 -21.02
C GLY A 632 -35.48 48.19 -22.14
N CYS A 633 -35.98 46.96 -22.01
CA CYS A 633 -36.78 46.31 -23.04
C CYS A 633 -37.96 47.21 -23.49
N SER A 634 -38.03 47.53 -24.79
CA SER A 634 -39.15 48.27 -25.40
C SER A 634 -40.13 47.36 -26.15
N ASP A 635 -39.82 46.08 -26.28
CA ASP A 635 -40.62 45.09 -26.99
C ASP A 635 -41.55 44.32 -26.03
N ALA A 636 -42.72 44.91 -25.79
CA ALA A 636 -43.74 44.32 -24.90
C ALA A 636 -44.28 42.98 -25.41
N ASN A 637 -44.30 42.75 -26.73
CA ASN A 637 -44.81 41.51 -27.29
C ASN A 637 -43.81 40.36 -27.10
N GLY A 638 -42.51 40.62 -27.31
CA GLY A 638 -41.46 39.63 -27.05
C GLY A 638 -41.33 39.25 -25.57
N ALA A 639 -41.51 40.20 -24.65
CA ALA A 639 -41.58 39.91 -23.21
C ALA A 639 -42.83 39.10 -22.84
N MET A 640 -43.97 39.38 -23.48
CA MET A 640 -45.21 38.64 -23.26
C MET A 640 -45.13 37.18 -23.75
N GLU A 641 -44.55 36.96 -24.93
CA GLU A 641 -44.38 35.61 -25.49
C GLU A 641 -43.47 34.76 -24.61
N TRP A 642 -42.39 35.34 -24.08
CA TRP A 642 -41.51 34.66 -23.11
C TRP A 642 -42.26 34.32 -21.82
N LEU A 643 -43.05 35.26 -21.28
CA LEU A 643 -43.80 35.05 -20.04
C LEU A 643 -44.84 33.93 -20.17
N PHE A 644 -45.50 33.80 -21.33
CA PHE A 644 -46.45 32.71 -21.56
C PHE A 644 -45.76 31.34 -21.67
N ALA A 645 -44.54 31.29 -22.19
CA ALA A 645 -43.78 30.04 -22.30
C ALA A 645 -43.23 29.55 -20.94
N HIS A 646 -43.02 30.45 -19.98
CA HIS A 646 -42.33 30.17 -18.70
C HIS A 646 -43.27 30.37 -17.48
N MET A 647 -44.59 30.43 -17.69
CA MET A 647 -45.56 30.73 -16.63
C MET A 647 -45.69 29.61 -15.57
N GLU A 648 -45.28 28.39 -15.92
CA GLU A 648 -45.33 27.20 -15.06
C GLU A 648 -43.98 26.89 -14.37
N ASP A 649 -42.95 27.71 -14.61
CA ASP A 649 -41.62 27.50 -14.03
C ASP A 649 -41.66 27.73 -12.51
N ALA A 650 -41.06 26.80 -11.75
CA ALA A 650 -41.14 26.77 -10.29
C ALA A 650 -40.53 28.01 -9.62
N ASP A 651 -39.58 28.68 -10.29
CA ASP A 651 -38.86 29.85 -9.81
C ASP A 651 -39.47 31.17 -10.34
N ILE A 652 -40.50 31.17 -11.18
CA ILE A 652 -41.01 32.37 -11.88
C ILE A 652 -41.43 33.51 -10.92
N ASP A 653 -41.82 33.16 -9.69
CA ASP A 653 -42.23 34.10 -8.63
C ASP A 653 -41.10 34.48 -7.65
N ASP A 654 -39.92 33.86 -7.77
CA ASP A 654 -38.81 34.14 -6.87
C ASP A 654 -38.26 35.57 -7.08
N PRO A 655 -37.91 36.28 -5.99
CA PRO A 655 -37.41 37.65 -6.06
C PRO A 655 -36.11 37.73 -6.87
N ILE A 656 -36.04 38.69 -7.79
CA ILE A 656 -34.88 38.89 -8.67
C ILE A 656 -33.76 39.55 -7.88
N ILE A 657 -32.64 38.84 -7.73
CA ILE A 657 -31.39 39.40 -7.21
C ILE A 657 -30.63 39.99 -8.40
N LEU A 658 -30.66 41.31 -8.57
CA LEU A 658 -29.79 41.99 -9.53
C LEU A 658 -28.37 42.05 -8.94
N PRO A 659 -27.31 41.80 -9.74
CA PRO A 659 -25.96 42.09 -9.29
C PRO A 659 -25.83 43.60 -9.10
N SER A 660 -25.78 44.04 -7.86
CA SER A 660 -25.48 45.43 -7.53
C SER A 660 -24.08 45.74 -8.06
N SER A 661 -24.01 46.58 -9.09
CA SER A 661 -22.80 47.29 -9.46
C SER A 661 -22.26 48.01 -8.22
N GLY A 662 -20.95 47.89 -7.99
CA GLY A 662 -20.28 48.39 -6.80
C GLY A 662 -20.71 49.81 -6.42
N GLY A 663 -21.35 49.92 -5.26
CA GLY A 663 -21.75 51.17 -4.63
C GLY A 663 -21.41 51.12 -3.15
N ASP A 664 -20.32 51.81 -2.84
CA ASP A 664 -19.85 52.38 -1.56
C ASP A 664 -20.26 51.75 -0.22
N GLY A 665 -19.26 51.54 0.63
CA GLY A 665 -19.41 50.92 1.94
C GLY A 665 -20.38 51.66 2.86
N THR A 666 -21.26 50.90 3.51
CA THR A 666 -21.61 51.04 4.94
C THR A 666 -22.59 49.93 5.34
N ASN A 667 -22.29 49.23 6.44
CA ASN A 667 -23.10 48.24 7.17
C ASN A 667 -23.18 46.79 6.66
N LYS A 668 -22.04 46.12 6.45
CA LYS A 668 -21.91 44.74 6.96
C LYS A 668 -21.32 44.83 8.39
N PRO A 669 -21.87 44.13 9.40
CA PRO A 669 -21.28 44.13 10.74
C PRO A 669 -19.85 43.61 10.64
N GLU A 670 -18.89 44.43 11.09
CA GLU A 670 -17.48 44.07 11.12
C GLU A 670 -17.33 42.79 11.95
N PRO A 671 -16.60 41.76 11.47
CA PRO A 671 -16.41 40.51 12.21
C PRO A 671 -15.83 40.82 13.58
N ALA A 672 -16.40 40.20 14.62
CA ALA A 672 -15.95 40.44 15.99
C ALA A 672 -14.46 40.11 16.11
N GLN A 673 -13.67 41.01 16.69
CA GLN A 673 -12.21 40.85 16.77
C GLN A 673 -11.81 39.51 17.43
N GLY A 674 -12.60 39.01 18.39
CA GLY A 674 -12.37 37.69 19.00
C GLY A 674 -12.55 36.49 18.04
N GLN A 675 -13.41 36.58 17.02
CA GLN A 675 -13.53 35.54 15.99
C GLN A 675 -12.36 35.61 14.99
N VAL A 676 -11.91 36.82 14.67
CA VAL A 676 -10.71 37.03 13.84
C VAL A 676 -9.46 36.52 14.56
N ASP A 677 -9.32 36.83 15.84
CA ASP A 677 -8.20 36.36 16.67
C ASP A 677 -8.21 34.83 16.80
N PHE A 678 -9.39 34.21 16.98
CA PHE A 678 -9.55 32.75 16.98
C PHE A 678 -9.08 32.10 15.66
N LEU A 679 -9.47 32.66 14.51
CA LEU A 679 -9.02 32.16 13.20
C LEU A 679 -7.53 32.44 12.95
N CYS A 680 -6.97 33.51 13.54
CA CYS A 680 -5.54 33.79 13.49
C CYS A 680 -4.74 32.82 14.38
N GLU A 681 -5.28 32.42 15.54
CA GLU A 681 -4.72 31.37 16.39
C GLU A 681 -4.73 29.99 15.70
N MET A 682 -5.65 29.77 14.74
CA MET A 682 -5.64 28.60 13.85
C MET A 682 -4.59 28.68 12.73
N GLY A 683 -3.83 29.78 12.63
CA GLY A 683 -2.72 29.95 11.69
C GLY A 683 -3.06 30.70 10.40
N PHE A 684 -4.25 31.28 10.29
CA PHE A 684 -4.65 32.09 9.12
C PHE A 684 -4.28 33.57 9.32
N SER A 685 -3.99 34.30 8.23
CA SER A 685 -3.76 35.74 8.35
C SER A 685 -5.05 36.49 8.70
N ALA A 686 -4.90 37.61 9.41
CA ALA A 686 -6.04 38.46 9.78
C ALA A 686 -6.83 38.97 8.56
N ALA A 687 -6.19 39.08 7.38
CA ALA A 687 -6.85 39.47 6.14
C ALA A 687 -7.74 38.34 5.59
N LYS A 688 -7.25 37.11 5.57
CA LYS A 688 -7.98 35.94 5.07
C LYS A 688 -9.08 35.51 6.03
N ALA A 689 -8.84 35.59 7.34
CA ALA A 689 -9.86 35.35 8.38
C ALA A 689 -11.05 36.33 8.28
N LYS A 690 -10.78 37.62 8.01
CA LYS A 690 -11.82 38.61 7.79
C LYS A 690 -12.60 38.37 6.50
N LEU A 691 -11.92 37.94 5.44
CA LEU A 691 -12.56 37.57 4.18
C LEU A 691 -13.50 36.37 4.38
N ALA A 692 -13.02 35.31 5.01
CA ALA A 692 -13.80 34.10 5.29
C ALA A 692 -15.04 34.39 6.13
N LEU A 693 -14.91 35.16 7.22
CA LEU A 693 -16.05 35.59 8.04
C LEU A 693 -17.02 36.48 7.23
N SER A 694 -16.53 37.28 6.29
CA SER A 694 -17.39 38.16 5.47
C SER A 694 -18.19 37.42 4.39
N GLU A 695 -17.66 36.29 3.89
CA GLU A 695 -18.32 35.40 2.92
C GLU A 695 -19.28 34.42 3.59
N THR A 696 -19.02 34.07 4.85
CA THR A 696 -19.82 33.10 5.64
C THR A 696 -20.77 33.77 6.63
N ASN A 697 -21.08 35.06 6.43
CA ASN A 697 -22.03 35.81 7.25
C ASN A 697 -21.67 35.89 8.75
N ASN A 698 -20.37 35.91 9.07
CA ASN A 698 -19.76 35.91 10.41
C ASN A 698 -20.03 34.64 11.24
N ASP A 699 -20.37 33.53 10.59
CA ASP A 699 -20.45 32.22 11.21
C ASP A 699 -19.02 31.64 11.35
N GLY A 700 -18.62 31.33 12.58
CA GLY A 700 -17.26 30.89 12.88
C GLY A 700 -16.93 29.52 12.30
N ASP A 701 -17.89 28.59 12.29
CA ASP A 701 -17.65 27.21 11.87
C ASP A 701 -17.58 27.11 10.34
N LEU A 702 -18.48 27.81 9.65
CA LEU A 702 -18.45 27.94 8.20
C LEU A 702 -17.22 28.72 7.72
N ALA A 703 -16.78 29.74 8.46
CA ALA A 703 -15.56 30.48 8.13
C ALA A 703 -14.32 29.58 8.21
N VAL A 704 -14.27 28.66 9.17
CA VAL A 704 -13.21 27.65 9.26
C VAL A 704 -13.23 26.75 8.04
N GLU A 705 -14.38 26.16 7.71
CA GLU A 705 -14.54 25.27 6.54
C GLU A 705 -14.18 25.98 5.22
N TRP A 706 -14.61 27.23 5.07
CA TRP A 706 -14.28 28.06 3.92
C TRP A 706 -12.78 28.35 3.84
N LEU A 707 -12.12 28.64 4.96
CA LEU A 707 -10.67 28.86 5.01
C LEU A 707 -9.86 27.62 4.65
N PHE A 708 -10.34 26.42 5.02
CA PHE A 708 -9.68 25.17 4.67
C PHE A 708 -9.86 24.80 3.20
N SER A 709 -11.07 24.98 2.65
CA SER A 709 -11.34 24.75 1.23
C SER A 709 -10.66 25.75 0.30
N HIS A 710 -10.38 26.97 0.78
CA HIS A 710 -9.74 28.05 0.01
C HIS A 710 -8.34 28.38 0.56
N ALA A 711 -7.69 27.45 1.26
CA ALA A 711 -6.43 27.69 1.96
C ALA A 711 -5.30 28.13 1.01
N ASP A 712 -5.35 27.68 -0.23
CA ASP A 712 -4.33 27.90 -1.26
C ASP A 712 -4.58 29.11 -2.16
N ASP A 713 -5.74 29.75 -2.02
CA ASP A 713 -6.04 30.98 -2.74
C ASP A 713 -5.08 32.11 -2.31
N PRO A 714 -4.58 32.90 -3.26
CA PRO A 714 -3.66 33.99 -2.98
C PRO A 714 -4.26 34.97 -1.97
N GLU A 715 -3.43 35.46 -1.04
CA GLU A 715 -3.90 36.39 -0.03
C GLU A 715 -4.48 37.67 -0.66
N PRO A 716 -5.64 38.17 -0.17
CA PRO A 716 -6.18 39.43 -0.65
C PRO A 716 -5.22 40.57 -0.31
N SER A 717 -4.51 41.10 -1.30
CA SER A 717 -3.57 42.20 -1.11
C SER A 717 -4.30 43.51 -0.80
N ALA A 718 -3.83 44.27 0.20
CA ALA A 718 -4.42 45.55 0.60
C ALA A 718 -4.11 46.74 -0.34
N THR A 719 -3.57 46.52 -1.55
CA THR A 719 -3.27 47.59 -2.51
C THR A 719 -3.40 47.10 -3.95
N PRO A 720 -4.19 47.78 -4.82
CA PRO A 720 -4.29 47.41 -6.22
C PRO A 720 -3.08 47.96 -6.96
N SER A 721 -2.09 47.11 -7.22
CA SER A 721 -1.03 47.42 -8.19
C SER A 721 -1.09 46.44 -9.35
N SER A 722 -1.28 47.01 -10.54
CA SER A 722 -1.36 46.38 -11.84
C SER A 722 -0.12 45.53 -12.16
N SER A 723 -0.35 44.44 -12.88
CA SER A 723 0.60 43.46 -13.45
C SER A 723 1.03 42.32 -12.51
N VAL A 724 0.15 41.34 -12.35
CA VAL A 724 0.54 39.97 -11.96
C VAL A 724 0.71 39.19 -13.26
N ALA A 725 1.96 38.84 -13.58
CA ALA A 725 2.25 37.78 -14.55
C ALA A 725 1.64 36.46 -14.04
N PRO A 726 1.14 35.57 -14.90
CA PRO A 726 0.50 34.33 -14.45
C PRO A 726 1.54 33.51 -13.68
N THR A 727 1.36 33.42 -12.37
CA THR A 727 2.09 32.47 -11.52
C THR A 727 1.66 31.08 -11.95
N THR A 728 2.63 30.28 -12.38
CA THR A 728 2.46 28.86 -12.66
C THR A 728 1.88 28.17 -11.43
N ASN A 729 0.63 27.69 -11.50
CA ASN A 729 0.11 26.71 -10.54
C ASN A 729 1.08 25.52 -10.56
N THR A 730 1.82 25.33 -9.47
CA THR A 730 2.59 24.09 -9.27
C THR A 730 1.58 22.98 -9.00
N LEU A 731 1.36 22.11 -9.99
CA LEU A 731 0.55 20.89 -9.87
C LEU A 731 0.99 20.12 -8.61
N ARG A 732 0.04 19.69 -7.78
CA ARG A 732 0.29 18.82 -6.61
C ARG A 732 0.50 17.39 -7.08
N GLY A 733 1.47 16.70 -6.53
CA GLY A 733 1.84 15.36 -7.00
C GLY A 733 2.66 15.40 -8.29
N ASP A 734 2.88 14.25 -8.89
CA ASP A 734 3.81 14.06 -10.00
C ASP A 734 3.08 13.75 -11.31
N PRO A 735 3.15 14.61 -12.34
CA PRO A 735 2.53 14.35 -13.64
C PRO A 735 3.40 13.48 -14.57
N THR A 736 4.53 12.95 -14.11
CA THR A 736 5.44 12.17 -14.96
C THR A 736 5.11 10.67 -14.97
N THR A 737 5.26 10.05 -16.14
CA THR A 737 5.14 8.59 -16.35
C THR A 737 6.53 7.96 -16.54
N PRO A 738 6.73 6.68 -16.17
CA PRO A 738 5.72 5.71 -15.74
C PRO A 738 5.31 5.84 -14.25
N ALA A 739 4.01 5.73 -14.00
CA ALA A 739 3.36 5.74 -12.70
C ALA A 739 3.09 4.31 -12.23
N ASN A 740 4.15 3.66 -11.73
CA ASN A 740 4.14 2.28 -11.26
C ASN A 740 4.05 2.21 -9.73
N TYR A 741 3.11 1.41 -9.22
CA TYR A 741 2.87 1.28 -7.79
C TYR A 741 2.94 -0.17 -7.31
N VAL A 742 3.53 -0.40 -6.14
CA VAL A 742 3.54 -1.73 -5.49
C VAL A 742 2.75 -1.64 -4.18
N LEU A 743 1.93 -2.65 -3.90
CA LEU A 743 1.11 -2.70 -2.69
C LEU A 743 1.99 -2.75 -1.43
N LYS A 744 1.86 -1.74 -0.58
CA LYS A 744 2.59 -1.60 0.69
C LYS A 744 1.78 -2.10 1.87
N ALA A 745 0.49 -1.78 1.90
CA ALA A 745 -0.40 -2.17 2.98
C ALA A 745 -1.87 -2.16 2.56
N PHE A 746 -2.71 -2.86 3.33
CA PHE A 746 -4.16 -2.79 3.17
C PHE A 746 -4.88 -2.96 4.51
N ILE A 747 -6.03 -2.31 4.64
CA ILE A 747 -6.92 -2.38 5.81
C ILE A 747 -8.17 -3.16 5.42
N SER A 748 -8.50 -4.19 6.19
CA SER A 748 -9.67 -5.04 5.96
C SER A 748 -10.69 -4.86 7.08
N HIS A 749 -11.94 -4.57 6.69
CA HIS A 749 -13.07 -4.55 7.60
C HIS A 749 -13.73 -5.93 7.66
N LYS A 750 -13.69 -6.60 8.82
CA LYS A 750 -14.32 -7.92 9.04
C LYS A 750 -15.63 -7.77 9.79
N GLY A 751 -16.74 -7.94 9.08
CA GLY A 751 -18.08 -7.82 9.66
C GLY A 751 -19.16 -7.81 8.57
N PRO A 752 -20.35 -8.36 8.84
CA PRO A 752 -21.47 -8.35 7.89
C PRO A 752 -22.25 -7.03 7.88
N SER A 753 -22.04 -6.18 8.89
CA SER A 753 -22.76 -4.92 9.09
C SER A 753 -21.79 -3.74 9.03
N ILE A 754 -22.31 -2.57 8.75
CA ILE A 754 -21.57 -1.30 8.70
C ILE A 754 -21.37 -0.73 10.12
N HIS A 755 -22.32 -1.02 11.02
CA HIS A 755 -22.32 -0.55 12.41
C HIS A 755 -21.70 -1.58 13.38
N SER A 756 -21.26 -2.73 12.87
CA SER A 756 -20.58 -3.75 13.67
C SER A 756 -19.59 -4.56 12.82
N GLY A 757 -18.32 -4.49 13.18
CA GLY A 757 -17.23 -5.26 12.61
C GLY A 757 -15.91 -4.98 13.31
N HIS A 758 -14.82 -5.48 12.72
CA HIS A 758 -13.48 -5.41 13.27
C HIS A 758 -12.47 -5.08 12.18
N TYR A 759 -11.66 -4.03 12.38
CA TYR A 759 -10.61 -3.66 11.43
C TYR A 759 -9.30 -4.34 11.77
N VAL A 760 -8.61 -4.81 10.73
CA VAL A 760 -7.24 -5.32 10.82
C VAL A 760 -6.39 -4.71 9.70
N ALA A 761 -5.11 -4.50 9.95
CA ALA A 761 -4.16 -4.01 8.96
C ALA A 761 -3.16 -5.10 8.58
N HIS A 762 -2.87 -5.20 7.29
CA HIS A 762 -1.76 -6.00 6.77
C HIS A 762 -0.73 -5.06 6.16
N VAL A 763 0.51 -5.19 6.60
CA VAL A 763 1.61 -4.30 6.21
C VAL A 763 2.78 -5.14 5.74
N ARG A 764 3.40 -4.72 4.63
CA ARG A 764 4.59 -5.34 4.08
C ARG A 764 5.85 -4.76 4.75
N HIS A 765 6.61 -5.64 5.39
CA HIS A 765 7.83 -5.34 6.15
C HIS A 765 9.03 -6.11 5.59
N SER A 766 10.22 -5.55 5.70
CA SER A 766 11.44 -6.25 5.26
C SER A 766 11.79 -7.40 6.22
N LYS A 767 12.36 -8.51 5.72
CA LYS A 767 12.84 -9.60 6.60
C LYS A 767 13.92 -9.14 7.58
N GLN A 768 14.65 -8.06 7.28
CA GLN A 768 15.58 -7.45 8.23
C GLN A 768 14.85 -6.92 9.47
N GLU A 769 13.69 -6.29 9.30
CA GLU A 769 12.86 -5.81 10.41
C GLU A 769 12.25 -6.95 11.22
N ILE A 770 11.96 -8.09 10.59
CA ILE A 770 11.24 -9.22 11.21
C ILE A 770 12.19 -10.22 11.90
N GLU A 771 13.35 -10.54 11.30
CA GLU A 771 14.25 -11.60 11.77
C GLU A 771 15.66 -11.11 12.13
N GLY A 772 15.97 -9.82 11.92
CA GLY A 772 17.29 -9.24 12.22
C GLY A 772 18.44 -9.81 11.38
N ARG A 773 18.15 -10.41 10.21
CA ARG A 773 19.11 -11.02 9.28
C ARG A 773 19.25 -10.19 8.00
N GLU A 774 20.46 -10.14 7.43
CA GLU A 774 20.79 -9.44 6.16
C GLU A 774 20.22 -10.19 4.94
N THR A 775 18.88 -10.30 4.83
CA THR A 775 18.20 -10.83 3.64
C THR A 775 17.16 -9.83 3.14
N VAL A 776 17.08 -9.65 1.82
CA VAL A 776 16.37 -8.56 1.12
C VAL A 776 14.91 -8.90 0.78
N GLU A 777 14.39 -10.07 1.17
CA GLU A 777 12.99 -10.41 0.88
C GLU A 777 12.03 -9.76 1.87
N ASP A 778 10.92 -9.20 1.38
CA ASP A 778 9.82 -8.70 2.22
C ASP A 778 8.86 -9.82 2.64
N ASP A 779 8.21 -9.63 3.79
CA ASP A 779 7.17 -10.50 4.32
C ASP A 779 5.95 -9.68 4.78
N TRP A 780 4.78 -10.31 4.83
CA TRP A 780 3.54 -9.68 5.29
C TRP A 780 3.32 -9.89 6.78
N VAL A 781 2.96 -8.82 7.47
CA VAL A 781 2.64 -8.83 8.89
C VAL A 781 1.18 -8.39 9.08
N LEU A 782 0.42 -9.19 9.81
CA LEU A 782 -0.95 -8.88 10.24
C LEU A 782 -0.89 -8.21 11.61
N PHE A 783 -1.41 -6.98 11.67
CA PHE A 783 -1.66 -6.23 12.89
C PHE A 783 -3.14 -6.33 13.24
N ASN A 784 -3.43 -7.06 14.31
CA ASN A 784 -4.76 -7.15 14.90
C ASN A 784 -4.66 -6.73 16.38
N ASP A 785 -4.86 -5.44 16.62
CA ASP A 785 -4.70 -4.82 17.94
C ASP A 785 -3.34 -5.19 18.56
N GLU A 786 -3.32 -5.81 19.75
CA GLU A 786 -2.10 -6.26 20.43
C GLU A 786 -1.43 -7.50 19.80
N LYS A 787 -2.13 -8.21 18.91
CA LYS A 787 -1.64 -9.43 18.27
C LYS A 787 -1.00 -9.09 16.92
N VAL A 788 0.30 -9.32 16.82
CA VAL A 788 1.09 -9.08 15.61
C VAL A 788 1.71 -10.39 15.16
N VAL A 789 1.39 -10.83 13.95
CA VAL A 789 1.72 -12.17 13.45
C VAL A 789 2.15 -12.14 11.98
N LYS A 790 2.98 -13.10 11.54
CA LYS A 790 3.28 -13.29 10.10
C LYS A 790 2.03 -13.74 9.36
N ALA A 791 1.74 -13.11 8.22
CA ALA A 791 0.66 -13.48 7.32
C ALA A 791 1.23 -14.12 6.05
N ARG A 792 0.83 -15.36 5.71
CA ARG A 792 1.27 -16.07 4.50
C ARG A 792 0.15 -16.95 3.93
N GLY A 793 0.23 -17.25 2.63
CA GLY A 793 -0.65 -18.20 1.94
C GLY A 793 -2.00 -17.61 1.49
N ASP A 794 -2.94 -18.50 1.13
CA ASP A 794 -4.24 -18.15 0.54
C ASP A 794 -5.08 -17.21 1.41
N GLY A 795 -4.93 -17.29 2.74
CA GLY A 795 -5.64 -16.43 3.70
C GLY A 795 -5.26 -14.95 3.57
N LEU A 796 -4.00 -14.63 3.22
CA LEU A 796 -3.57 -13.25 2.94
C LEU A 796 -4.28 -12.72 1.70
N VAL A 797 -4.32 -13.53 0.62
CA VAL A 797 -4.93 -13.16 -0.65
C VAL A 797 -6.43 -12.90 -0.49
N LYS A 798 -7.15 -13.82 0.18
CA LYS A 798 -8.58 -13.65 0.48
C LYS A 798 -8.87 -12.39 1.30
N MET A 799 -8.04 -12.10 2.30
CA MET A 799 -8.20 -10.88 3.11
C MET A 799 -7.90 -9.60 2.34
N GLY A 800 -6.97 -9.67 1.38
CA GLY A 800 -6.68 -8.61 0.43
C GLY A 800 -7.83 -8.39 -0.56
N GLU A 801 -8.46 -9.46 -1.05
CA GLU A 801 -9.63 -9.37 -1.94
C GLU A 801 -10.85 -8.72 -1.26
N GLU A 802 -10.96 -8.87 0.06
CA GLU A 802 -11.98 -8.24 0.90
C GLU A 802 -11.54 -6.90 1.50
N ALA A 803 -10.35 -6.40 1.13
CA ALA A 803 -9.81 -5.19 1.72
C ALA A 803 -10.64 -3.94 1.35
N TYR A 804 -10.64 -2.99 2.28
CA TYR A 804 -11.41 -1.77 2.25
C TYR A 804 -10.57 -0.58 1.77
N VAL A 805 -9.33 -0.49 2.26
CA VAL A 805 -8.34 0.55 1.88
C VAL A 805 -7.05 -0.13 1.41
N PHE A 806 -6.51 0.30 0.28
CA PHE A 806 -5.21 -0.13 -0.26
C PHE A 806 -4.23 1.03 -0.27
N MET A 807 -2.96 0.78 0.06
CA MET A 807 -1.87 1.75 0.02
C MET A 807 -0.71 1.20 -0.79
N SER A 808 -0.25 1.96 -1.78
CA SER A 808 0.81 1.52 -2.69
C SER A 808 1.90 2.58 -2.87
N GLU A 809 3.18 2.17 -2.94
CA GLU A 809 4.36 3.04 -3.05
C GLU A 809 4.97 2.99 -4.46
N TRP A 810 5.68 4.06 -4.83
CA TRP A 810 6.32 4.24 -6.14
C TRP A 810 7.66 3.46 -6.27
N ALA A 811 7.87 2.75 -7.38
CA ALA A 811 9.06 1.90 -7.61
C ALA A 811 9.61 1.96 -9.05
N THR A 812 10.94 1.84 -9.23
CA THR A 812 11.61 1.78 -10.54
C THR A 812 12.13 0.37 -10.84
N ASN A 813 11.89 -0.13 -12.06
CA ASN A 813 12.42 -1.42 -12.54
C ASN A 813 13.92 -1.30 -12.88
N ALA A 814 14.74 -2.14 -12.26
CA ALA A 814 16.19 -2.16 -12.41
C ALA A 814 16.65 -2.61 -13.80
N ASN A 815 15.95 -3.55 -14.45
CA ASN A 815 16.30 -4.04 -15.79
C ASN A 815 16.12 -2.93 -16.83
N ALA A 816 15.10 -2.09 -16.67
CA ALA A 816 14.87 -0.93 -17.52
C ALA A 816 15.84 0.23 -17.21
N ALA A 817 16.16 0.44 -15.93
CA ALA A 817 17.05 1.50 -15.47
C ALA A 817 18.53 1.26 -15.84
N LEU A 818 18.99 0.00 -15.80
CA LEU A 818 20.37 -0.37 -16.15
C LEU A 818 20.55 -0.45 -17.67
N GLN A 819 21.39 0.43 -18.18
CA GLN A 819 21.62 0.68 -19.59
C GLN A 819 23.08 0.42 -19.96
N LEU A 820 23.33 -0.62 -20.74
CA LEU A 820 24.67 -1.06 -21.15
C LEU A 820 24.98 -0.52 -22.55
N ARG A 821 26.23 -0.08 -22.78
CA ARG A 821 26.66 0.41 -24.10
C ARG A 821 28.08 -0.03 -24.43
N LEU A 822 28.32 -0.46 -25.67
CA LEU A 822 29.67 -0.69 -26.19
C LEU A 822 30.15 0.55 -26.97
N VAL A 823 31.22 1.18 -26.51
CA VAL A 823 31.76 2.42 -27.08
C VAL A 823 32.96 2.12 -27.97
N ARG A 824 32.91 2.58 -29.21
CA ARG A 824 34.01 2.53 -30.19
C ARG A 824 34.69 3.91 -30.26
N ALA A 825 35.90 3.98 -30.79
CA ALA A 825 36.49 5.28 -31.09
C ALA A 825 35.73 5.93 -32.26
N GLU A 826 35.72 7.26 -32.31
CA GLU A 826 34.98 8.04 -33.31
C GLU A 826 35.25 7.60 -34.76
N ASP A 827 36.53 7.35 -35.09
CA ASP A 827 36.94 6.85 -36.41
C ASP A 827 36.42 5.44 -36.73
N ASP A 828 36.18 4.62 -35.72
CA ASP A 828 35.73 3.24 -35.85
C ASP A 828 34.18 3.16 -35.86
N GLU A 829 33.51 4.05 -35.12
CA GLU A 829 32.06 4.23 -35.17
C GLU A 829 31.62 4.83 -36.51
N ALA A 830 32.41 5.72 -37.11
CA ALA A 830 32.15 6.30 -38.43
C ALA A 830 32.17 5.26 -39.57
N GLN A 831 32.78 4.09 -39.36
CA GLN A 831 32.80 2.98 -40.32
C GLN A 831 31.52 2.13 -40.29
N LEU A 832 30.66 2.31 -39.28
CA LEU A 832 29.42 1.55 -39.16
C LEU A 832 28.35 2.14 -40.08
N ASN A 833 27.73 1.27 -40.88
CA ASN A 833 26.57 1.66 -41.66
C ASN A 833 25.32 1.84 -40.76
N PRO A 834 24.21 2.44 -41.25
CA PRO A 834 23.03 2.70 -40.42
C PRO A 834 22.41 1.46 -39.74
N GLU A 835 22.51 0.29 -40.35
CA GLU A 835 22.00 -0.98 -39.81
C GLU A 835 22.95 -1.57 -38.76
N GLU A 836 24.26 -1.38 -38.94
CA GLU A 836 25.31 -1.81 -38.01
C GLU A 836 25.41 -0.92 -36.75
N LYS A 837 24.90 0.32 -36.79
CA LYS A 837 24.90 1.22 -35.62
C LYS A 837 24.20 0.66 -34.39
N ASN A 838 23.42 -0.41 -34.53
CA ASN A 838 22.85 -1.13 -33.39
C ASN A 838 23.93 -1.65 -32.41
N VAL A 839 25.15 -1.96 -32.89
CA VAL A 839 26.25 -2.47 -32.02
C VAL A 839 26.79 -1.44 -31.02
N VAL A 840 26.55 -0.15 -31.25
CA VAL A 840 26.95 0.95 -30.37
C VAL A 840 25.77 1.61 -29.65
N ARG A 841 24.55 1.13 -29.89
CA ARG A 841 23.35 1.56 -29.15
C ARG A 841 23.36 0.97 -27.75
N THR A 842 22.59 1.63 -26.89
CA THR A 842 22.30 1.15 -25.55
C THR A 842 21.41 -0.09 -25.62
N PHE A 843 21.67 -1.05 -24.74
CA PHE A 843 20.86 -2.26 -24.58
C PHE A 843 20.72 -2.58 -23.08
N ASN A 844 19.66 -3.30 -22.73
CA ASN A 844 19.29 -3.60 -21.35
C ASN A 844 19.72 -5.01 -20.93
N PRO A 845 19.93 -5.26 -19.64
CA PRO A 845 20.06 -6.61 -19.09
C PRO A 845 18.73 -7.37 -19.18
N GLU A 846 18.82 -8.70 -19.21
CA GLU A 846 17.65 -9.58 -19.10
C GLU A 846 17.33 -9.87 -17.64
N PHE A 847 18.38 -9.95 -16.81
CA PHE A 847 18.30 -10.18 -15.38
C PHE A 847 19.15 -9.15 -14.63
N THR A 848 18.64 -8.62 -13.52
CA THR A 848 19.41 -7.85 -12.55
C THR A 848 19.25 -8.34 -11.13
N TYR A 849 18.48 -9.41 -10.91
CA TYR A 849 18.27 -9.96 -9.56
C TYR A 849 19.55 -10.35 -8.80
N PRO A 850 20.66 -10.79 -9.43
CA PRO A 850 21.89 -11.05 -8.68
C PRO A 850 22.50 -9.78 -8.07
N ILE A 851 22.12 -8.61 -8.58
CA ILE A 851 22.67 -7.29 -8.20
C ILE A 851 21.68 -6.55 -7.30
N TYR A 852 20.40 -6.48 -7.68
CA TYR A 852 19.37 -5.70 -7.00
C TYR A 852 18.32 -6.54 -6.25
N GLY A 853 18.56 -7.84 -6.06
CA GLY A 853 17.64 -8.74 -5.36
C GLY A 853 16.55 -9.33 -6.27
N GLU A 854 15.84 -10.36 -5.81
CA GLU A 854 14.85 -11.12 -6.62
C GLU A 854 13.74 -10.25 -7.24
N GLU A 855 13.50 -9.06 -6.71
CA GLU A 855 12.45 -8.14 -7.16
C GLU A 855 12.87 -7.28 -8.35
N GLU A 856 14.19 -7.14 -8.60
CA GLU A 856 14.73 -6.31 -9.69
C GLU A 856 14.18 -4.87 -9.66
N THR A 857 14.02 -4.31 -8.47
CA THR A 857 13.51 -2.96 -8.21
C THR A 857 14.55 -2.12 -7.48
N ILE A 858 14.54 -0.81 -7.73
CA ILE A 858 15.40 0.16 -7.06
C ILE A 858 14.53 1.25 -6.44
N TYR A 859 14.72 1.47 -5.14
CA TYR A 859 13.94 2.40 -4.33
C TYR A 859 14.63 3.77 -4.15
N GLY A 860 13.83 4.84 -4.15
CA GLY A 860 14.26 6.19 -3.76
C GLY A 860 14.86 7.07 -4.88
N TYR A 861 14.79 6.64 -6.14
CA TYR A 861 15.26 7.40 -7.30
C TYR A 861 14.17 7.60 -8.35
N LYS A 862 14.11 8.81 -8.92
CA LYS A 862 13.21 9.15 -10.02
C LYS A 862 13.96 9.29 -11.34
N GLY A 863 13.37 8.77 -12.42
CA GLY A 863 13.97 8.81 -13.76
C GLY A 863 15.38 8.20 -13.76
N LEU A 864 15.59 7.17 -12.95
CA LEU A 864 16.90 6.58 -12.73
C LEU A 864 17.40 5.95 -14.03
N SER A 865 18.52 6.47 -14.52
CA SER A 865 19.24 5.94 -15.66
C SER A 865 20.66 5.58 -15.20
N ILE A 866 20.95 4.29 -15.19
CA ILE A 866 22.26 3.75 -14.82
C ILE A 866 22.97 3.38 -16.12
N GLY A 867 23.73 4.33 -16.66
CA GLY A 867 24.55 4.12 -17.84
C GLY A 867 25.85 3.41 -17.50
N LEU A 868 26.01 2.16 -17.90
CA LEU A 868 27.25 1.40 -17.80
C LEU A 868 27.85 1.20 -19.20
N SER A 869 28.80 2.07 -19.55
CA SER A 869 29.49 2.05 -20.83
C SER A 869 30.77 1.24 -20.76
N PHE A 870 31.02 0.39 -21.76
CA PHE A 870 32.24 -0.41 -21.88
C PHE A 870 33.02 0.02 -23.12
N SER A 871 34.33 0.15 -23.02
CA SER A 871 35.18 0.21 -24.22
C SER A 871 35.02 -1.09 -25.00
N SER A 872 34.63 -1.00 -26.26
CA SER A 872 34.32 -2.18 -27.09
C SER A 872 35.45 -3.23 -27.18
N GLY A 873 36.72 -2.86 -27.02
CA GLY A 873 37.84 -3.82 -26.98
C GLY A 873 38.15 -4.33 -25.57
N SER A 874 38.78 -3.49 -24.74
CA SER A 874 39.32 -3.87 -23.43
C SER A 874 38.29 -4.04 -22.31
N LEU A 875 37.01 -3.74 -22.59
CA LEU A 875 35.90 -3.73 -21.63
C LEU A 875 36.17 -2.87 -20.38
N THR A 876 37.04 -1.86 -20.48
CA THR A 876 37.14 -0.84 -19.42
C THR A 876 35.76 -0.20 -19.28
N SER A 877 35.24 -0.12 -18.06
CA SER A 877 33.89 0.38 -17.79
C SER A 877 33.89 1.85 -17.36
N TYR A 878 32.81 2.54 -17.69
CA TYR A 878 32.45 3.88 -17.23
C TYR A 878 31.03 3.82 -16.70
N LEU A 879 30.84 4.27 -15.46
CA LEU A 879 29.55 4.30 -14.79
C LEU A 879 29.06 5.74 -14.69
N SER A 880 27.89 6.00 -15.26
CA SER A 880 27.14 7.24 -15.10
C SER A 880 25.80 6.92 -14.46
N ILE A 881 25.47 7.58 -13.36
CA ILE A 881 24.16 7.48 -12.72
C ILE A 881 23.50 8.84 -12.85
N GLU A 882 22.39 8.88 -13.56
CA GLU A 882 21.56 10.06 -13.73
C GLU A 882 20.19 9.80 -13.12
N HIS A 883 19.65 10.80 -12.43
CA HIS A 883 18.30 10.75 -11.87
C HIS A 883 17.71 12.15 -11.89
N SER A 884 16.39 12.26 -12.06
CA SER A 884 15.69 13.55 -12.04
C SER A 884 15.47 14.05 -10.62
N SER A 885 15.19 13.15 -9.68
CA SER A 885 15.15 13.44 -8.25
C SER A 885 15.58 12.21 -7.44
N LYS A 886 16.08 12.46 -6.23
CA LYS A 886 16.55 11.44 -5.27
C LYS A 886 15.96 11.82 -3.91
N PHE A 887 15.55 10.82 -3.13
CA PHE A 887 15.11 11.06 -1.74
C PHE A 887 16.21 11.81 -0.94
N PRO A 888 15.85 12.76 -0.06
CA PRO A 888 16.83 13.51 0.73
C PRO A 888 17.62 12.57 1.66
N ASP A 889 18.95 12.66 1.61
CA ASP A 889 19.90 11.79 2.35
C ASP A 889 19.86 11.97 3.89
N SER A 890 18.96 12.80 4.41
CA SER A 890 18.84 13.15 5.83
C SER A 890 17.82 12.33 6.63
N GLY A 891 17.14 11.35 6.01
CA GLY A 891 16.12 10.49 6.65
C GLY A 891 16.60 9.11 7.09
N THR A 892 15.76 8.40 7.85
CA THR A 892 15.98 7.02 8.32
C THR A 892 15.87 5.95 7.22
N VAL A 893 15.20 6.26 6.10
CA VAL A 893 15.28 5.45 4.86
C VAL A 893 16.20 6.15 3.89
N LYS A 894 17.32 5.50 3.62
CA LYS A 894 18.26 5.95 2.60
C LYS A 894 17.78 5.39 1.26
N PRO A 895 17.82 6.18 0.19
CA PRO A 895 17.66 5.63 -1.14
C PRO A 895 18.68 4.52 -1.35
N ASP A 896 18.32 3.49 -2.12
CA ASP A 896 19.20 2.35 -2.33
C ASP A 896 20.56 2.80 -2.82
N ASP A 897 21.64 2.25 -2.28
CA ASP A 897 22.97 2.65 -2.76
C ASP A 897 23.24 2.02 -4.14
N VAL A 898 22.73 2.65 -5.20
CA VAL A 898 22.83 2.15 -6.58
C VAL A 898 24.29 2.00 -7.00
N GLU A 899 25.14 2.99 -6.70
CA GLU A 899 26.57 2.92 -7.03
C GLU A 899 27.26 1.85 -6.18
N GLY A 900 27.06 1.84 -4.86
CA GLY A 900 27.73 0.91 -3.94
C GLY A 900 27.27 -0.54 -4.11
N THR A 901 26.03 -0.77 -4.51
CA THR A 901 25.52 -2.11 -4.84
C THR A 901 26.17 -2.62 -6.11
N LEU A 902 26.18 -1.82 -7.18
CA LEU A 902 26.82 -2.19 -8.45
C LEU A 902 28.36 -2.30 -8.30
N TYR A 903 28.98 -1.50 -7.44
CA TYR A 903 30.43 -1.51 -7.13
C TYR A 903 30.92 -2.89 -6.67
N LYS A 904 30.09 -3.66 -5.97
CA LYS A 904 30.44 -5.03 -5.53
C LYS A 904 30.63 -6.00 -6.69
N PHE A 905 30.03 -5.71 -7.84
CA PHE A 905 30.00 -6.60 -9.00
C PHE A 905 30.87 -6.12 -10.16
N ILE A 906 31.23 -4.83 -10.22
CA ILE A 906 32.16 -4.28 -11.21
C ILE A 906 33.60 -4.21 -10.67
N PRO A 907 34.62 -4.36 -11.52
CA PRO A 907 36.01 -4.22 -11.12
C PRO A 907 36.34 -2.81 -10.61
N SER A 908 37.23 -2.70 -9.62
CA SER A 908 37.64 -1.43 -9.00
C SER A 908 38.38 -0.46 -9.94
N ASP A 909 38.70 -0.88 -11.17
CA ASP A 909 39.43 -0.09 -12.18
C ASP A 909 38.52 0.64 -13.17
N TYR A 910 37.21 0.73 -12.88
CA TYR A 910 36.25 1.52 -13.67
C TYR A 910 36.52 3.03 -13.59
N VAL A 911 36.19 3.73 -14.66
CA VAL A 911 36.39 5.17 -14.81
C VAL A 911 35.14 5.92 -14.35
N LYS A 912 35.30 7.03 -13.62
CA LYS A 912 34.19 7.89 -13.16
C LYS A 912 33.99 9.16 -13.99
N HIS A 913 34.95 9.52 -14.85
CA HIS A 913 34.92 10.73 -15.65
C HIS A 913 34.90 10.38 -17.14
N GLU A 914 33.85 10.85 -17.84
CA GLU A 914 33.63 10.59 -19.27
C GLU A 914 34.83 10.98 -20.16
N PRO A 915 35.50 12.15 -20.00
CA PRO A 915 36.61 12.51 -20.88
C PRO A 915 37.79 11.53 -20.79
N THR A 916 38.10 11.06 -19.57
CA THR A 916 39.15 10.07 -19.33
C THR A 916 38.79 8.72 -19.95
N PHE A 917 37.50 8.35 -19.90
CA PHE A 917 37.00 7.15 -20.55
C PHE A 917 37.13 7.23 -22.07
N ILE A 918 36.77 8.36 -22.70
CA ILE A 918 36.91 8.55 -24.15
C ILE A 918 38.39 8.53 -24.59
N GLU A 919 39.30 9.13 -23.82
CA GLU A 919 40.75 9.01 -24.08
C GLU A 919 41.23 7.56 -24.00
N LYS A 920 40.71 6.79 -23.03
CA LYS A 920 41.01 5.38 -22.87
C LYS A 920 40.48 4.56 -24.05
N VAL A 921 39.25 4.81 -24.53
CA VAL A 921 38.69 4.19 -25.74
C VAL A 921 39.56 4.46 -26.96
N LYS A 922 40.03 5.70 -27.15
CA LYS A 922 40.94 6.08 -28.26
C LYS A 922 42.29 5.37 -28.18
N LYS A 923 42.82 5.17 -26.96
CA LYS A 923 44.05 4.42 -26.72
C LYS A 923 43.86 2.92 -26.99
N ASP A 924 42.77 2.36 -26.49
CA ASP A 924 42.45 0.94 -26.62
C ASP A 924 42.23 0.56 -28.09
N ALA A 925 41.60 1.41 -28.90
CA ALA A 925 41.47 1.19 -30.34
C ALA A 925 42.83 0.97 -31.05
N LYS A 926 43.92 1.55 -30.53
CA LYS A 926 45.27 1.39 -31.09
C LYS A 926 46.01 0.20 -30.50
N GLU A 927 45.94 0.03 -29.19
CA GLU A 927 46.82 -0.87 -28.42
C GLU A 927 46.19 -2.22 -28.09
N PHE A 928 44.86 -2.32 -27.96
CA PHE A 928 44.21 -3.54 -27.51
C PHE A 928 44.34 -4.67 -28.54
N ARG A 929 44.70 -5.86 -28.08
CA ARG A 929 44.74 -7.08 -28.88
C ARG A 929 44.07 -8.22 -28.11
N PRO A 930 43.42 -9.17 -28.81
CA PRO A 930 42.83 -10.35 -28.19
C PRO A 930 43.86 -11.15 -27.38
N PHE A 931 43.41 -11.75 -26.29
CA PHE A 931 44.26 -12.57 -25.43
C PHE A 931 44.27 -14.03 -25.88
N GLY A 932 45.45 -14.66 -25.80
CA GLY A 932 45.62 -16.08 -26.06
C GLY A 932 45.80 -16.43 -27.54
N ASP A 933 45.52 -17.69 -27.88
CA ASP A 933 45.79 -18.26 -29.21
C ASP A 933 44.55 -18.21 -30.11
N ARG A 934 44.72 -17.78 -31.36
CA ARG A 934 43.61 -17.76 -32.34
C ARG A 934 43.19 -19.19 -32.73
N LEU A 935 41.94 -19.55 -32.44
CA LEU A 935 41.36 -20.86 -32.75
C LEU A 935 40.75 -20.91 -34.16
N ALA A 936 39.97 -19.90 -34.52
CA ALA A 936 39.22 -19.84 -35.77
C ALA A 936 39.00 -18.39 -36.21
N ALA A 937 38.68 -18.20 -37.48
CA ALA A 937 38.22 -16.94 -38.03
C ALA A 937 37.15 -17.22 -39.10
N TYR A 938 36.18 -16.33 -39.23
CA TYR A 938 35.16 -16.39 -40.27
C TYR A 938 34.82 -14.98 -40.74
N VAL A 939 34.30 -14.87 -41.95
CA VAL A 939 33.93 -13.58 -42.58
C VAL A 939 32.42 -13.57 -42.82
N ARG A 940 31.81 -12.40 -42.69
CA ARG A 940 30.41 -12.16 -43.05
C ARG A 940 30.29 -10.85 -43.82
N ARG A 941 29.24 -10.72 -44.63
CA ARG A 941 28.88 -9.41 -45.19
C ARG A 941 28.39 -8.44 -44.11
N ALA A 942 28.71 -7.17 -44.27
CA ALA A 942 28.14 -6.07 -43.50
C ALA A 942 26.61 -6.06 -43.64
N ALA A 943 25.92 -5.79 -42.54
CA ALA A 943 24.45 -5.77 -42.49
C ALA A 943 23.89 -4.75 -43.52
N GLY A 944 22.92 -5.17 -44.34
CA GLY A 944 22.29 -4.31 -45.35
C GLY A 944 22.96 -4.29 -46.73
N SER A 945 24.13 -4.92 -46.90
CA SER A 945 24.77 -5.07 -48.21
C SER A 945 24.04 -6.13 -49.06
N LYS A 946 23.52 -5.74 -50.24
CA LYS A 946 22.85 -6.67 -51.16
C LYS A 946 23.88 -7.34 -52.07
N LYS A 947 23.82 -8.67 -52.19
CA LYS A 947 24.57 -9.44 -53.19
C LYS A 947 24.29 -8.86 -54.58
N ALA A 948 25.31 -8.35 -55.27
CA ALA A 948 25.20 -7.94 -56.66
C ALA A 948 25.10 -9.19 -57.57
N GLY A 949 23.92 -9.84 -57.57
CA GLY A 949 23.68 -11.08 -58.34
C GLY A 949 22.27 -11.13 -58.91
N LYS A 950 22.16 -11.18 -60.24
CA LYS A 950 20.91 -11.45 -60.96
C LYS A 950 20.47 -12.90 -60.70
N GLY A 951 19.38 -13.10 -59.96
CA GLY A 951 18.69 -14.39 -59.91
C GLY A 951 17.58 -14.43 -58.85
N LYS A 952 16.32 -14.56 -59.29
CA LYS A 952 15.20 -14.92 -58.42
C LYS A 952 15.28 -16.42 -58.12
N GLY A 953 15.54 -16.80 -56.88
CA GLY A 953 15.38 -18.19 -56.43
C GLY A 953 15.95 -18.41 -55.03
N ARG A 954 15.05 -18.74 -54.08
CA ARG A 954 15.26 -19.35 -52.76
C ARG A 954 16.32 -18.71 -51.84
N GLU A 955 15.84 -18.05 -50.79
CA GLU A 955 16.61 -17.67 -49.61
C GLU A 955 17.02 -18.93 -48.84
N ASP A 956 18.07 -19.62 -49.29
CA ASP A 956 18.78 -20.59 -48.49
C ASP A 956 20.04 -19.88 -47.93
N GLU A 957 20.21 -19.92 -46.60
CA GLU A 957 21.37 -19.46 -45.84
C GLU A 957 22.62 -20.28 -46.18
N GLU A 958 23.12 -20.18 -47.42
CA GLU A 958 24.44 -20.70 -47.76
C GLU A 958 25.51 -19.90 -47.02
N LEU A 959 26.40 -20.61 -46.31
CA LEU A 959 27.58 -20.06 -45.66
C LEU A 959 28.36 -19.17 -46.63
N ASP A 960 28.69 -17.96 -46.17
CA ASP A 960 29.46 -16.91 -46.84
C ASP A 960 30.96 -17.29 -47.00
N ASP A 961 31.27 -18.55 -47.34
CA ASP A 961 32.63 -19.11 -47.38
C ASP A 961 33.50 -18.58 -48.55
N ASP A 962 32.90 -17.85 -49.51
CA ASP A 962 33.56 -17.29 -50.70
C ASP A 962 33.72 -15.74 -50.65
N ILE A 963 33.63 -15.10 -49.47
CA ILE A 963 33.87 -13.65 -49.34
C ILE A 963 35.38 -13.39 -49.18
N ASP A 964 35.92 -12.53 -50.05
CA ASP A 964 37.28 -12.01 -49.88
C ASP A 964 37.34 -11.17 -48.59
N PRO A 965 38.19 -11.51 -47.60
CA PRO A 965 38.35 -10.73 -46.37
C PRO A 965 38.79 -9.28 -46.61
N ASP A 966 39.27 -8.95 -47.81
CA ASP A 966 39.67 -7.61 -48.22
C ASP A 966 38.57 -6.84 -49.00
N ASP A 967 37.37 -7.41 -49.16
CA ASP A 967 36.20 -6.71 -49.73
C ASP A 967 35.71 -5.57 -48.80
N GLU A 968 35.20 -4.46 -49.36
CA GLU A 968 34.76 -3.29 -48.59
C GLU A 968 33.55 -3.61 -47.68
N ASP A 969 32.72 -4.56 -48.11
CA ASP A 969 31.54 -5.02 -47.37
C ASP A 969 31.83 -6.25 -46.48
N ALA A 970 33.09 -6.69 -46.33
CA ALA A 970 33.45 -7.85 -45.52
C ALA A 970 33.79 -7.47 -44.06
N VAL A 971 33.13 -8.13 -43.10
CA VAL A 971 33.41 -8.01 -41.66
C VAL A 971 34.02 -9.31 -41.16
N VAL A 972 35.22 -9.22 -40.59
CA VAL A 972 35.98 -10.38 -40.11
C VAL A 972 35.70 -10.61 -38.63
N PHE A 973 35.54 -11.87 -38.23
CA PHE A 973 35.40 -12.27 -36.84
C PHE A 973 36.46 -13.30 -36.49
N GLU A 974 37.04 -13.19 -35.30
CA GLU A 974 38.10 -14.06 -34.81
C GLU A 974 37.78 -14.63 -33.43
N VAL A 975 38.07 -15.91 -33.23
CA VAL A 975 37.87 -16.66 -31.99
C VAL A 975 39.23 -16.96 -31.36
N TYR A 976 39.40 -16.66 -30.08
CA TYR A 976 40.65 -16.85 -29.34
C TYR A 976 40.44 -17.75 -28.12
N LYS A 977 41.45 -18.55 -27.76
CA LYS A 977 41.49 -19.34 -26.53
C LYS A 977 42.50 -18.75 -25.56
N ALA A 978 42.06 -18.52 -24.33
CA ALA A 978 42.90 -18.10 -23.23
C ALA A 978 42.71 -19.01 -22.00
N ASP A 979 43.57 -18.83 -21.00
CA ASP A 979 43.50 -19.44 -19.68
C ASP A 979 44.04 -18.47 -18.63
N TRP A 980 44.02 -18.86 -17.37
CA TRP A 980 44.50 -18.01 -16.27
C TRP A 980 45.99 -17.69 -16.30
N ASN A 981 46.78 -18.43 -17.08
CA ASN A 981 48.23 -18.18 -17.26
C ASN A 981 48.49 -17.15 -18.36
N THR A 982 47.47 -16.81 -19.15
CA THR A 982 47.58 -15.81 -20.21
C THR A 982 47.76 -14.41 -19.58
N PRO A 983 48.86 -13.68 -19.89
CA PRO A 983 49.15 -12.40 -19.25
C PRO A 983 48.03 -11.37 -19.48
N GLY A 984 47.56 -10.74 -18.41
CA GLY A 984 46.50 -9.72 -18.47
C GLY A 984 45.07 -10.26 -18.56
N PHE A 985 44.89 -11.56 -18.80
CA PHE A 985 43.57 -12.14 -19.00
C PHE A 985 42.69 -12.15 -17.74
N ARG A 986 43.29 -12.32 -16.55
CA ARG A 986 42.55 -12.26 -15.27
C ARG A 986 41.81 -10.93 -15.09
N GLN A 987 42.48 -9.79 -15.36
CA GLN A 987 41.81 -8.49 -15.27
C GLN A 987 40.72 -8.34 -16.34
N TYR A 988 40.96 -8.86 -17.53
CA TYR A 988 39.97 -8.85 -18.61
C TYR A 988 38.73 -9.70 -18.27
N HIS A 989 38.92 -10.89 -17.68
CA HIS A 989 37.84 -11.76 -17.20
C HIS A 989 36.93 -11.07 -16.18
N ARG A 990 37.52 -10.38 -15.19
CA ARG A 990 36.75 -9.65 -14.18
C ARG A 990 35.82 -8.60 -14.78
N ARG A 991 36.14 -8.04 -15.95
CA ARG A 991 35.30 -7.07 -16.65
C ARG A 991 34.19 -7.75 -17.46
N MET A 992 34.45 -8.91 -18.06
CA MET A 992 33.44 -9.64 -18.86
C MET A 992 32.48 -10.51 -18.04
N GLN A 993 32.87 -10.96 -16.85
CA GLN A 993 32.03 -11.85 -16.04
C GLN A 993 30.70 -11.22 -15.63
N LEU A 994 30.59 -9.88 -15.57
CA LEU A 994 29.34 -9.19 -15.28
C LEU A 994 28.22 -9.59 -16.25
N PHE A 995 28.55 -9.81 -17.53
CA PHE A 995 27.56 -10.22 -18.53
C PHE A 995 26.93 -11.59 -18.24
N VAL A 996 27.58 -12.43 -17.44
CA VAL A 996 27.01 -13.71 -16.98
C VAL A 996 25.84 -13.45 -16.04
N LEU A 997 25.99 -12.52 -15.09
CA LEU A 997 24.91 -12.18 -14.15
C LEU A 997 23.71 -11.55 -14.86
N LEU A 998 23.96 -10.82 -15.96
CA LEU A 998 22.94 -10.03 -16.64
C LEU A 998 22.15 -10.79 -17.73
N TYR A 999 22.69 -11.89 -18.24
CA TYR A 999 22.14 -12.61 -19.41
C TYR A 999 22.07 -14.14 -19.24
N ILE A 1000 22.51 -14.68 -18.12
CA ILE A 1000 22.41 -16.12 -17.84
C ILE A 1000 21.64 -16.28 -16.54
N GLU A 1001 20.45 -16.88 -16.63
CA GLU A 1001 19.64 -17.26 -15.47
C GLU A 1001 20.44 -18.25 -14.58
N GLY A 1002 20.45 -18.03 -13.27
CA GLY A 1002 21.29 -18.77 -12.33
C GLY A 1002 22.81 -18.56 -12.50
N GLY A 1003 23.24 -17.60 -13.32
CA GLY A 1003 24.65 -17.31 -13.57
C GLY A 1003 25.41 -16.89 -12.31
N SER A 1004 26.62 -17.44 -12.12
CA SER A 1004 27.49 -17.07 -11.00
C SER A 1004 28.93 -16.86 -11.46
N TYR A 1005 29.69 -16.09 -10.68
CA TYR A 1005 31.12 -15.90 -10.92
C TYR A 1005 31.91 -17.18 -10.62
N ILE A 1006 32.83 -17.51 -11.53
CA ILE A 1006 33.75 -18.64 -11.34
C ILE A 1006 34.87 -18.29 -10.37
N GLN A 1007 35.40 -19.30 -9.69
CA GLN A 1007 36.50 -19.13 -8.75
C GLN A 1007 37.85 -19.08 -9.49
N GLU A 1008 38.59 -17.99 -9.32
CA GLU A 1008 39.91 -17.78 -9.96
C GLU A 1008 41.01 -18.71 -9.43
N ASP A 1009 40.79 -19.35 -8.28
CA ASP A 1009 41.74 -20.29 -7.66
C ASP A 1009 41.77 -21.65 -8.37
N GLU A 1010 40.81 -21.92 -9.26
CA GLU A 1010 40.76 -23.12 -10.06
C GLU A 1010 41.55 -22.93 -11.36
N ASP A 1011 42.80 -23.41 -11.40
CA ASP A 1011 43.71 -23.21 -12.53
C ASP A 1011 43.29 -23.93 -13.84
N LYS A 1012 42.22 -24.73 -13.81
CA LYS A 1012 41.80 -25.59 -14.93
C LYS A 1012 40.87 -24.94 -15.94
N TRP A 1013 40.33 -23.75 -15.65
CA TRP A 1013 39.38 -23.09 -16.55
C TRP A 1013 40.06 -22.66 -17.87
N GLU A 1014 39.43 -23.02 -18.98
CA GLU A 1014 39.76 -22.51 -20.32
C GLU A 1014 38.66 -21.54 -20.78
N PHE A 1015 39.05 -20.48 -21.49
CA PHE A 1015 38.14 -19.45 -21.97
C PHE A 1015 38.24 -19.29 -23.46
N VAL A 1016 37.10 -19.12 -24.13
CA VAL A 1016 37.04 -18.87 -25.57
C VAL A 1016 36.29 -17.57 -25.81
N THR A 1017 36.96 -16.58 -26.39
CA THR A 1017 36.43 -15.24 -26.65
C THR A 1017 36.26 -14.99 -28.14
N LEU A 1018 35.20 -14.26 -28.52
CA LEU A 1018 34.87 -13.89 -29.89
C LEU A 1018 34.99 -12.38 -30.08
N TYR A 1019 35.67 -11.97 -31.16
CA TYR A 1019 35.87 -10.57 -31.52
C TYR A 1019 35.45 -10.30 -32.96
N GLU A 1020 34.88 -9.12 -33.18
CA GLU A 1020 34.77 -8.47 -34.48
C GLU A 1020 36.07 -7.70 -34.76
N VAL A 1021 36.60 -7.84 -35.97
CA VAL A 1021 37.85 -7.22 -36.41
C VAL A 1021 37.57 -6.30 -37.59
N ARG A 1022 37.88 -5.00 -37.44
CA ARG A 1022 37.79 -4.02 -38.53
C ARG A 1022 39.14 -3.42 -38.85
N LYS A 1023 39.43 -3.25 -40.14
CA LYS A 1023 40.62 -2.50 -40.61
C LYS A 1023 40.22 -1.06 -40.82
N ARG A 1024 40.93 -0.12 -40.18
CA ARG A 1024 40.63 1.31 -40.35
C ARG A 1024 41.06 1.81 -41.74
N PRO A 1025 40.16 2.46 -42.51
CA PRO A 1025 40.46 2.93 -43.86
C PRO A 1025 41.73 3.77 -43.94
N GLY A 1026 42.59 3.48 -44.93
CA GLY A 1026 43.84 4.22 -45.15
C GLY A 1026 44.97 3.95 -44.14
N THR A 1027 44.80 3.00 -43.23
CA THR A 1027 45.83 2.59 -42.26
C THR A 1027 45.99 1.06 -42.23
N SER A 1028 47.12 0.57 -41.71
CA SER A 1028 47.31 -0.87 -41.42
C SER A 1028 46.80 -1.27 -40.03
N LEU A 1029 46.00 -0.43 -39.38
CA LEU A 1029 45.52 -0.66 -38.01
C LEU A 1029 44.24 -1.48 -38.03
N SER A 1030 44.27 -2.63 -37.34
CA SER A 1030 43.09 -3.44 -37.04
C SER A 1030 42.60 -3.15 -35.62
N THR A 1031 41.31 -2.88 -35.49
CA THR A 1031 40.60 -2.69 -34.22
C THR A 1031 39.79 -3.94 -33.88
N TYR A 1032 39.70 -4.25 -32.59
CA TYR A 1032 39.05 -5.46 -32.09
C TYR A 1032 37.92 -5.08 -31.14
N HIS A 1033 36.73 -5.63 -31.38
CA HIS A 1033 35.52 -5.36 -30.60
C HIS A 1033 34.96 -6.67 -30.05
N PHE A 1034 34.69 -6.72 -28.75
CA PHE A 1034 34.20 -7.88 -28.04
C PHE A 1034 32.75 -8.19 -28.43
N VAL A 1035 32.49 -9.46 -28.73
CA VAL A 1035 31.17 -9.96 -29.16
C VAL A 1035 30.56 -10.87 -28.11
N GLY A 1036 31.36 -11.73 -27.50
CA GLY A 1036 30.91 -12.72 -26.52
C GLY A 1036 32.02 -13.66 -26.10
N TYR A 1037 31.72 -14.55 -25.15
CA TYR A 1037 32.68 -15.56 -24.69
C TYR A 1037 31.99 -16.80 -24.13
N SER A 1038 32.79 -17.84 -23.91
CA SER A 1038 32.40 -19.07 -23.22
C SER A 1038 33.50 -19.57 -22.30
N SER A 1039 33.11 -20.19 -21.18
CA SER A 1039 34.01 -20.85 -20.22
C SER A 1039 33.87 -22.37 -20.28
N LEU A 1040 35.01 -23.05 -20.21
CA LEU A 1040 35.14 -24.50 -20.34
C LEU A 1040 35.91 -25.05 -19.13
N TYR A 1041 35.38 -26.14 -18.55
CA TYR A 1041 36.03 -26.84 -17.45
C TYR A 1041 36.35 -28.29 -17.79
N PRO A 1042 37.62 -28.72 -17.71
CA PRO A 1042 38.01 -30.11 -17.93
C PRO A 1042 37.82 -30.95 -16.65
N PHE A 1043 36.83 -31.84 -16.66
CA PHE A 1043 36.65 -32.88 -15.64
C PHE A 1043 37.45 -34.13 -15.96
N TRP A 1044 38.04 -34.74 -14.95
CA TRP A 1044 38.69 -36.03 -15.14
C TRP A 1044 37.66 -37.14 -15.42
N ALA A 1045 37.89 -37.90 -16.49
CA ALA A 1045 37.08 -39.03 -16.91
C ALA A 1045 37.93 -40.30 -16.87
N TRP A 1046 37.65 -41.16 -15.88
CA TRP A 1046 38.37 -42.42 -15.67
C TRP A 1046 38.42 -43.28 -16.97
N PRO A 1047 39.57 -43.92 -17.29
CA PRO A 1047 40.81 -43.99 -16.51
C PRO A 1047 41.85 -42.88 -16.82
N ASP A 1048 41.83 -42.30 -18.02
CA ASP A 1048 42.91 -41.44 -18.53
C ASP A 1048 42.44 -40.33 -19.48
N LYS A 1049 41.13 -40.01 -19.48
CA LYS A 1049 40.54 -39.00 -20.37
C LYS A 1049 40.03 -37.79 -19.58
N GLU A 1050 39.64 -36.76 -20.32
CA GLU A 1050 38.96 -35.58 -19.80
C GLU A 1050 37.59 -35.42 -20.45
N ARG A 1051 36.61 -34.93 -19.69
CA ARG A 1051 35.31 -34.49 -20.16
C ARG A 1051 35.29 -32.98 -20.03
N ILE A 1052 35.20 -32.29 -21.15
CA ILE A 1052 35.08 -30.83 -21.14
C ILE A 1052 33.62 -30.48 -20.89
N ARG A 1053 33.36 -29.62 -19.91
CA ARG A 1053 32.04 -29.08 -19.62
C ARG A 1053 32.02 -27.60 -19.97
N LEU A 1054 31.15 -27.24 -20.89
CA LEU A 1054 30.83 -25.84 -21.20
C LEU A 1054 29.90 -25.32 -20.09
N SER A 1055 30.37 -24.29 -19.38
CA SER A 1055 29.70 -23.78 -18.18
C SER A 1055 28.93 -22.50 -18.50
N GLN A 1056 29.61 -21.45 -18.97
CA GLN A 1056 28.97 -20.20 -19.36
C GLN A 1056 29.09 -19.98 -20.88
N PHE A 1057 28.06 -19.41 -21.49
CA PHE A 1057 28.06 -19.06 -22.92
C PHE A 1057 27.21 -17.81 -23.13
N VAL A 1058 27.85 -16.71 -23.54
CA VAL A 1058 27.17 -15.43 -23.72
C VAL A 1058 27.58 -14.77 -25.04
N ILE A 1059 26.59 -14.34 -25.81
CA ILE A 1059 26.75 -13.41 -26.93
C ILE A 1059 26.00 -12.14 -26.56
N LEU A 1060 26.65 -10.98 -26.66
CA LEU A 1060 26.02 -9.72 -26.27
C LEU A 1060 24.82 -9.40 -27.17
N PRO A 1061 23.73 -8.81 -26.63
CA PRO A 1061 22.49 -8.58 -27.37
C PRO A 1061 22.64 -7.94 -28.75
N PRO A 1062 23.53 -6.95 -28.97
CA PRO A 1062 23.68 -6.34 -30.30
C PRO A 1062 24.21 -7.29 -31.40
N TYR A 1063 24.74 -8.45 -31.02
CA TYR A 1063 25.28 -9.48 -31.92
C TYR A 1063 24.44 -10.77 -31.91
N GLN A 1064 23.31 -10.79 -31.20
CA GLN A 1064 22.42 -11.95 -31.20
C GLN A 1064 21.63 -12.04 -32.52
N GLN A 1065 21.10 -13.23 -32.81
CA GLN A 1065 20.34 -13.55 -34.04
C GLN A 1065 21.11 -13.32 -35.37
N GLN A 1066 22.44 -13.20 -35.31
CA GLN A 1066 23.32 -13.01 -36.48
C GLN A 1066 24.22 -14.24 -36.75
N GLY A 1067 23.94 -15.36 -36.08
CA GLY A 1067 24.70 -16.63 -36.24
C GLY A 1067 26.07 -16.67 -35.53
N HIS A 1068 26.42 -15.66 -34.73
CA HIS A 1068 27.67 -15.60 -33.98
C HIS A 1068 27.80 -16.69 -32.90
N GLY A 1069 26.69 -17.03 -32.23
CA GLY A 1069 26.67 -18.14 -31.27
C GLY A 1069 26.98 -19.48 -31.94
N SER A 1070 26.40 -19.75 -33.11
CA SER A 1070 26.66 -20.98 -33.87
C SER A 1070 28.13 -21.10 -34.30
N ALA A 1071 28.74 -19.99 -34.72
CA ALA A 1071 30.15 -19.93 -35.10
C ALA A 1071 31.08 -20.17 -33.90
N LEU A 1072 30.79 -19.52 -32.75
CA LEU A 1072 31.55 -19.71 -31.51
C LEU A 1072 31.45 -21.16 -31.00
N TYR A 1073 30.24 -21.72 -30.93
CA TYR A 1073 30.03 -23.11 -30.53
C TYR A 1073 30.75 -24.09 -31.47
N SER A 1074 30.67 -23.87 -32.78
CA SER A 1074 31.35 -24.71 -33.78
C SER A 1074 32.88 -24.63 -33.65
N ALA A 1075 33.44 -23.46 -33.34
CA ALA A 1075 34.87 -23.30 -33.09
C ALA A 1075 35.31 -24.07 -31.84
N ILE A 1076 34.55 -23.96 -30.74
CA ILE A 1076 34.78 -24.72 -29.50
C ILE A 1076 34.70 -26.22 -29.76
N TYR A 1077 33.64 -26.67 -30.45
CA TYR A 1077 33.46 -28.09 -30.74
C TYR A 1077 34.58 -28.65 -31.61
N ASN A 1078 35.01 -27.93 -32.65
CA ASN A 1078 36.14 -28.33 -33.49
C ASN A 1078 37.46 -28.38 -32.71
N TYR A 1079 37.67 -27.45 -31.77
CA TYR A 1079 38.81 -27.49 -30.85
C TYR A 1079 38.79 -28.76 -29.98
N VAL A 1080 37.65 -29.09 -29.38
CA VAL A 1080 37.47 -30.30 -28.57
C VAL A 1080 37.62 -31.58 -29.40
N LEU A 1081 37.10 -31.58 -30.63
CA LEU A 1081 37.16 -32.74 -31.52
C LEU A 1081 38.61 -33.11 -31.87
N ARG A 1082 39.52 -32.13 -31.98
CA ARG A 1082 40.95 -32.36 -32.30
C ARG A 1082 41.77 -32.94 -31.13
N LYS A 1083 41.34 -32.79 -29.88
CA LYS A 1083 42.07 -33.22 -28.67
C LYS A 1083 41.86 -34.70 -28.28
N PRO A 1084 42.76 -35.65 -28.56
CA PRO A 1084 42.53 -37.08 -28.30
C PRO A 1084 42.27 -37.44 -26.82
N GLU A 1085 42.78 -36.62 -25.90
CA GLU A 1085 42.57 -36.71 -24.45
C GLU A 1085 41.13 -36.45 -24.02
N VAL A 1086 40.33 -35.77 -24.84
CA VAL A 1086 38.94 -35.46 -24.53
C VAL A 1086 38.01 -36.61 -24.94
N ALA A 1087 37.21 -37.10 -23.99
CA ALA A 1087 36.20 -38.12 -24.20
C ALA A 1087 34.92 -37.56 -24.83
N GLU A 1088 34.40 -36.45 -24.30
CA GLU A 1088 33.14 -35.83 -24.73
C GLU A 1088 33.01 -34.36 -24.29
N LEU A 1089 32.20 -33.60 -25.02
CA LEU A 1089 31.74 -32.26 -24.67
C LEU A 1089 30.37 -32.32 -23.99
N THR A 1090 30.32 -31.89 -22.74
CA THR A 1090 29.09 -31.73 -21.95
C THR A 1090 28.78 -30.25 -21.73
N VAL A 1091 27.54 -29.96 -21.34
CA VAL A 1091 27.10 -28.63 -20.92
C VAL A 1091 26.57 -28.77 -19.50
N GLU A 1092 26.79 -27.76 -18.67
CA GLU A 1092 26.43 -27.77 -17.25
C GLU A 1092 24.91 -27.78 -17.05
N ASP A 1093 24.26 -26.68 -17.44
CA ASP A 1093 22.80 -26.56 -17.45
C ASP A 1093 22.38 -25.68 -18.64
N PRO A 1094 22.03 -26.27 -19.79
CA PRO A 1094 21.75 -25.50 -20.99
C PRO A 1094 20.38 -24.83 -20.92
N SER A 1095 20.32 -23.52 -21.19
CA SER A 1095 19.05 -22.83 -21.44
C SER A 1095 18.37 -23.36 -22.71
N GLU A 1096 17.05 -23.18 -22.85
CA GLU A 1096 16.30 -23.64 -24.03
C GLU A 1096 16.87 -23.06 -25.33
N ALA A 1097 17.19 -21.75 -25.34
CA ALA A 1097 17.80 -21.08 -26.49
C ALA A 1097 19.17 -21.69 -26.85
N PHE A 1098 19.97 -22.08 -25.84
CA PHE A 1098 21.25 -22.74 -26.08
C PHE A 1098 21.07 -24.19 -26.53
N GLU A 1099 20.09 -24.95 -26.01
CA GLU A 1099 19.76 -26.29 -26.50
C GLU A 1099 19.39 -26.26 -27.99
N GLU A 1100 18.57 -25.30 -28.42
CA GLU A 1100 18.18 -25.16 -29.83
C GLU A 1100 19.38 -24.82 -30.72
N LEU A 1101 20.22 -23.86 -30.31
CA LEU A 1101 21.46 -23.50 -31.02
C LEU A 1101 22.38 -24.72 -31.16
N ARG A 1102 22.56 -25.45 -30.07
CA ARG A 1102 23.40 -26.65 -30.01
C ARG A 1102 22.84 -27.76 -30.92
N ASP A 1103 21.55 -28.01 -30.87
CA ASP A 1103 20.88 -29.02 -31.69
C ASP A 1103 21.07 -28.73 -33.18
N LYS A 1104 20.86 -27.47 -33.62
CA LYS A 1104 21.07 -27.06 -35.02
C LYS A 1104 22.52 -27.24 -35.45
N CYS A 1105 23.48 -26.80 -34.64
CA CYS A 1105 24.90 -26.92 -34.96
C CYS A 1105 25.35 -28.39 -35.02
N ASP A 1106 25.01 -29.18 -34.00
CA ASP A 1106 25.40 -30.59 -33.94
C ASP A 1106 24.74 -31.41 -35.08
N LEU A 1107 23.47 -31.11 -35.42
CA LEU A 1107 22.77 -31.79 -36.52
C LEU A 1107 23.40 -31.45 -37.88
N SER A 1108 23.69 -30.18 -38.14
CA SER A 1108 24.39 -29.73 -39.36
C SER A 1108 25.74 -30.46 -39.54
N MET A 1109 26.53 -30.54 -38.45
CA MET A 1109 27.80 -31.26 -38.45
C MET A 1109 27.68 -32.78 -38.67
N LEU A 1110 26.56 -33.39 -38.26
CA LEU A 1110 26.29 -34.81 -38.51
C LEU A 1110 25.85 -35.06 -39.96
N MET A 1111 25.07 -34.14 -40.53
CA MET A 1111 24.59 -34.23 -41.92
C MET A 1111 25.74 -34.14 -42.93
N ASP A 1112 26.71 -33.27 -42.70
CA ASP A 1112 27.88 -33.07 -43.58
C ASP A 1112 28.77 -34.34 -43.73
N LYS A 1113 28.63 -35.31 -42.81
CA LYS A 1113 29.41 -36.56 -42.82
C LYS A 1113 28.60 -37.79 -43.24
N SER A 1114 27.39 -37.61 -43.77
CA SER A 1114 26.43 -38.68 -44.12
C SER A 1114 26.16 -39.65 -42.96
N ILE A 1115 26.31 -39.20 -41.71
CA ILE A 1115 26.12 -40.06 -40.55
C ILE A 1115 24.63 -40.30 -40.36
N GLY A 1116 24.26 -41.58 -40.40
CA GLY A 1116 22.90 -42.02 -40.17
C GLY A 1116 21.98 -41.88 -41.38
N GLU A 1117 22.51 -41.79 -42.59
CA GLU A 1117 21.74 -42.03 -43.81
C GLU A 1117 21.26 -43.49 -43.90
N GLY A 1118 19.96 -43.67 -44.16
CA GLY A 1118 19.35 -45.00 -44.33
C GLY A 1118 19.16 -45.79 -43.04
N LEU A 1119 19.28 -45.14 -41.87
CA LEU A 1119 18.98 -45.78 -40.59
C LEU A 1119 17.47 -45.89 -40.37
N SER A 1120 17.04 -47.02 -39.79
CA SER A 1120 15.67 -47.21 -39.33
C SER A 1120 15.68 -47.68 -37.87
N ALA A 1121 14.66 -47.27 -37.12
CA ALA A 1121 14.49 -47.74 -35.75
C ALA A 1121 14.10 -49.24 -35.75
N PRO A 1122 14.64 -50.08 -34.84
CA PRO A 1122 15.58 -49.74 -33.77
C PRO A 1122 17.05 -49.73 -34.20
N ILE A 1123 17.80 -48.70 -33.79
CA ILE A 1123 19.24 -48.60 -34.07
C ILE A 1123 20.05 -49.48 -33.11
N ASP A 1124 21.10 -50.12 -33.62
CA ASP A 1124 22.04 -50.91 -32.82
C ASP A 1124 22.81 -50.06 -31.78
N LYS A 1125 22.83 -50.52 -30.53
CA LYS A 1125 23.44 -49.79 -29.39
C LYS A 1125 24.96 -49.69 -29.48
N VAL A 1126 25.63 -50.66 -30.11
CA VAL A 1126 27.10 -50.65 -30.27
C VAL A 1126 27.49 -49.59 -31.29
N TRP A 1127 26.73 -49.50 -32.40
CA TRP A 1127 26.90 -48.45 -33.39
C TRP A 1127 26.71 -47.05 -32.78
N ILE A 1128 25.64 -46.84 -31.99
CA ILE A 1128 25.38 -45.56 -31.31
C ILE A 1128 26.59 -45.15 -30.46
N GLU A 1129 27.10 -46.06 -29.63
CA GLU A 1129 28.21 -45.75 -28.72
C GLU A 1129 29.54 -45.52 -29.47
N SER A 1130 29.75 -46.21 -30.59
CA SER A 1130 30.94 -46.03 -31.43
C SER A 1130 30.98 -44.63 -32.06
N VAL A 1131 29.90 -44.22 -32.73
CA VAL A 1131 29.83 -42.91 -33.41
C VAL A 1131 29.83 -41.78 -32.39
N ARG A 1132 29.14 -41.96 -31.26
CA ARG A 1132 29.14 -40.99 -30.17
C ARG A 1132 30.54 -40.70 -29.64
N LYS A 1133 31.35 -41.74 -29.41
CA LYS A 1133 32.74 -41.60 -28.94
C LYS A 1133 33.65 -40.99 -30.01
N GLU A 1134 33.45 -41.32 -31.29
CA GLU A 1134 34.20 -40.70 -32.40
C GLU A 1134 33.91 -39.20 -32.50
N ARG A 1135 32.66 -38.80 -32.29
CA ARG A 1135 32.20 -37.41 -32.37
C ARG A 1135 32.33 -36.64 -31.05
N LYS A 1136 32.66 -37.30 -29.94
CA LYS A 1136 32.78 -36.68 -28.60
C LYS A 1136 31.50 -35.95 -28.15
N ILE A 1137 30.33 -36.45 -28.54
CA ILE A 1137 29.04 -35.88 -28.14
C ILE A 1137 28.53 -36.58 -26.87
N ALA A 1138 27.96 -35.82 -25.95
CA ALA A 1138 27.31 -36.37 -24.76
C ALA A 1138 26.16 -37.31 -25.14
N LYS A 1139 25.97 -38.39 -24.37
CA LYS A 1139 24.98 -39.44 -24.69
C LYS A 1139 23.55 -38.94 -24.87
N ARG A 1140 23.09 -38.03 -24.01
CA ARG A 1140 21.74 -37.43 -24.11
C ARG A 1140 21.57 -36.64 -25.40
N GLN A 1141 22.54 -35.78 -25.70
CA GLN A 1141 22.56 -34.96 -26.91
C GLN A 1141 22.58 -35.81 -28.18
N PHE A 1142 23.48 -36.79 -28.25
CA PHE A 1142 23.57 -37.67 -29.40
C PHE A 1142 22.28 -38.48 -29.65
N SER A 1143 21.59 -38.90 -28.58
CA SER A 1143 20.31 -39.60 -28.71
C SER A 1143 19.23 -38.70 -29.31
N ARG A 1144 19.16 -37.42 -28.91
CA ARG A 1144 18.22 -36.42 -29.48
C ARG A 1144 18.48 -36.22 -30.97
N LEU A 1145 19.74 -36.02 -31.36
CA LEU A 1145 20.14 -35.81 -32.76
C LEU A 1145 19.80 -37.02 -33.64
N LEU A 1146 20.02 -38.24 -33.14
CA LEU A 1146 19.62 -39.46 -33.83
C LEU A 1146 18.09 -39.57 -33.98
N GLU A 1147 17.33 -39.20 -32.95
CA GLU A 1147 15.86 -39.20 -33.02
C GLU A 1147 15.35 -38.17 -34.04
N MET A 1148 15.92 -36.96 -34.08
CA MET A 1148 15.62 -35.96 -35.12
C MET A 1148 15.98 -36.47 -36.52
N ARG A 1149 17.16 -37.08 -36.69
CA ARG A 1149 17.57 -37.64 -37.99
C ARG A 1149 16.68 -38.80 -38.44
N LEU A 1150 16.27 -39.66 -37.51
CA LEU A 1150 15.31 -40.74 -37.79
C LEU A 1150 13.95 -40.17 -38.19
N LEU A 1151 13.47 -39.14 -37.49
CA LEU A 1151 12.21 -38.47 -37.80
C LEU A 1151 12.24 -37.83 -39.20
N GLN A 1152 13.34 -37.19 -39.57
CA GLN A 1152 13.54 -36.59 -40.88
C GLN A 1152 13.50 -37.61 -42.04
N GLN A 1153 13.94 -38.85 -41.79
CA GLN A 1153 13.92 -39.95 -42.77
C GLN A 1153 12.68 -40.85 -42.67
N LEU A 1154 11.79 -40.58 -41.70
CA LEU A 1154 10.67 -41.45 -41.39
C LEU A 1154 9.57 -41.31 -42.46
N ASP A 1155 9.24 -42.41 -43.12
CA ASP A 1155 8.04 -42.49 -43.95
C ASP A 1155 6.80 -42.63 -43.06
N GLU A 1156 6.04 -41.54 -42.89
CA GLU A 1156 4.83 -41.50 -42.07
C GLU A 1156 3.72 -42.43 -42.59
N SER A 1157 3.77 -42.84 -43.86
CA SER A 1157 2.82 -43.81 -44.42
C SER A 1157 3.09 -45.25 -43.92
N ASN A 1158 4.33 -45.53 -43.49
CA ASN A 1158 4.73 -46.83 -42.99
C ASN A 1158 4.47 -46.97 -41.48
N LYS A 1159 3.27 -47.48 -41.14
CA LYS A 1159 2.84 -47.71 -39.75
C LYS A 1159 3.82 -48.53 -38.91
N MET A 1160 4.55 -49.48 -39.51
CA MET A 1160 5.54 -50.29 -38.77
C MET A 1160 6.76 -49.46 -38.37
N ALA A 1161 7.28 -48.63 -39.28
CA ALA A 1161 8.40 -47.74 -39.02
C ALA A 1161 8.03 -46.68 -37.96
N VAL A 1162 6.84 -46.07 -38.07
CA VAL A 1162 6.32 -45.10 -37.09
C VAL A 1162 6.20 -45.73 -35.70
N THR A 1163 5.72 -46.98 -35.62
CA THR A 1163 5.60 -47.70 -34.34
C THR A 1163 6.97 -48.00 -33.73
N ALA A 1164 7.94 -48.44 -34.55
CA ALA A 1164 9.30 -48.72 -34.10
C ALA A 1164 10.00 -47.46 -33.56
N PHE A 1165 9.87 -46.33 -34.27
CA PHE A 1165 10.37 -45.03 -33.84
C PHE A 1165 9.74 -44.61 -32.49
N ARG A 1166 8.40 -44.63 -32.40
CA ARG A 1166 7.68 -44.27 -31.17
C ARG A 1166 8.10 -45.12 -29.97
N LEU A 1167 8.30 -46.43 -30.16
CA LEU A 1167 8.74 -47.32 -29.09
C LEU A 1167 10.18 -47.03 -28.64
N GLN A 1168 11.11 -46.74 -29.57
CA GLN A 1168 12.49 -46.39 -29.23
C GLN A 1168 12.56 -45.11 -28.39
N VAL A 1169 11.85 -44.05 -28.79
CA VAL A 1169 11.80 -42.77 -28.05
C VAL A 1169 11.17 -42.96 -26.68
N LYS A 1170 10.04 -43.68 -26.60
CA LYS A 1170 9.38 -43.98 -25.32
C LYS A 1170 10.24 -44.83 -24.37
N GLU A 1171 11.02 -45.78 -24.89
CA GLU A 1171 11.97 -46.56 -24.08
C GLU A 1171 13.01 -45.65 -23.43
N ARG A 1172 13.52 -44.65 -24.16
CA ARG A 1172 14.45 -43.64 -23.64
C ARG A 1172 13.79 -42.79 -22.55
N LEU A 1173 12.62 -42.20 -22.84
CA LEU A 1173 11.88 -41.34 -21.92
C LEU A 1173 11.53 -42.09 -20.62
N TYR A 1174 11.09 -43.34 -20.75
CA TYR A 1174 10.76 -44.20 -19.60
C TYR A 1174 11.99 -44.50 -18.73
N ARG A 1175 13.14 -44.82 -19.34
CA ARG A 1175 14.38 -45.08 -18.58
C ARG A 1175 14.91 -43.84 -17.89
N PHE A 1176 14.83 -42.68 -18.55
CA PHE A 1176 15.32 -41.43 -18.00
C PHE A 1176 14.48 -40.99 -16.79
N ASN A 1177 13.15 -41.05 -16.92
CA ASN A 1177 12.22 -40.64 -15.87
C ASN A 1177 11.74 -41.82 -15.01
N TYR A 1178 12.51 -42.91 -14.93
CA TYR A 1178 12.04 -44.17 -14.33
C TYR A 1178 11.58 -43.99 -12.88
N GLN A 1179 12.31 -43.24 -12.06
CA GLN A 1179 11.99 -43.05 -10.64
C GLN A 1179 10.62 -42.38 -10.43
N TYR A 1180 10.28 -41.38 -11.26
CA TYR A 1180 9.00 -40.67 -11.22
C TYR A 1180 7.89 -41.52 -11.86
N ILE A 1181 8.14 -42.06 -13.05
CA ILE A 1181 7.14 -42.80 -13.81
C ILE A 1181 6.80 -44.16 -13.18
N ALA A 1182 7.71 -44.74 -12.39
CA ALA A 1182 7.47 -45.98 -11.65
C ALA A 1182 6.40 -45.84 -10.57
N GLN A 1183 6.23 -44.63 -10.00
CA GLN A 1183 5.27 -44.33 -8.93
C GLN A 1183 3.84 -44.13 -9.45
N LEU A 1184 3.69 -43.82 -10.74
CA LEU A 1184 2.38 -43.61 -11.39
C LEU A 1184 1.67 -44.93 -11.67
N SER A 1185 0.33 -44.89 -11.68
CA SER A 1185 -0.48 -46.03 -12.11
C SER A 1185 -0.20 -46.39 -13.58
N LYS A 1186 -0.57 -47.61 -13.98
CA LYS A 1186 -0.28 -48.09 -15.34
C LYS A 1186 -0.95 -47.25 -16.43
N SER A 1187 -2.16 -46.73 -16.18
CA SER A 1187 -2.89 -45.84 -17.09
C SER A 1187 -2.19 -44.49 -17.22
N GLU A 1188 -1.92 -43.83 -16.09
CA GLU A 1188 -1.25 -42.51 -16.04
C GLU A 1188 0.16 -42.56 -16.65
N ARG A 1189 0.89 -43.67 -16.43
CA ARG A 1189 2.20 -43.89 -17.05
C ARG A 1189 2.14 -43.87 -18.57
N VAL A 1190 1.14 -44.53 -19.16
CA VAL A 1190 1.00 -44.63 -20.62
C VAL A 1190 0.61 -43.30 -21.22
N GLU A 1191 -0.29 -42.57 -20.55
CA GLU A 1191 -0.76 -41.24 -20.92
C GLU A 1191 0.38 -40.21 -20.85
N LYS A 1192 1.03 -40.04 -19.69
CA LYS A 1192 2.15 -39.08 -19.56
C LYS A 1192 3.31 -39.36 -20.51
N LEU A 1193 3.63 -40.63 -20.77
CA LEU A 1193 4.66 -41.00 -21.77
C LEU A 1193 4.23 -40.68 -23.20
N GLU A 1194 2.93 -40.72 -23.51
CA GLU A 1194 2.42 -40.31 -24.81
C GLU A 1194 2.45 -38.79 -24.96
N ASP A 1195 2.02 -38.04 -23.95
CA ASP A 1195 2.00 -36.58 -23.99
C ASP A 1195 3.43 -36.03 -24.11
N THR A 1196 4.35 -36.56 -23.31
CA THR A 1196 5.77 -36.19 -23.38
C THR A 1196 6.38 -36.54 -24.75
N PHE A 1197 6.00 -37.69 -25.33
CA PHE A 1197 6.45 -38.07 -26.66
C PHE A 1197 5.94 -37.11 -27.73
N ARG A 1198 4.66 -36.70 -27.67
CA ARG A 1198 4.07 -35.75 -28.61
C ARG A 1198 4.75 -34.39 -28.54
N SER A 1199 4.82 -33.81 -27.35
CA SER A 1199 5.48 -32.52 -27.11
C SER A 1199 6.94 -32.53 -27.61
N LEU A 1200 7.69 -33.59 -27.29
CA LEU A 1200 9.07 -33.74 -27.77
C LEU A 1200 9.16 -33.82 -29.30
N THR A 1201 8.27 -34.59 -29.93
CA THR A 1201 8.27 -34.77 -31.39
C THR A 1201 7.86 -33.50 -32.12
N GLU A 1202 6.91 -32.73 -31.55
CA GLU A 1202 6.56 -31.39 -32.03
C GLU A 1202 7.77 -30.45 -31.97
N GLY A 1203 8.50 -30.44 -30.85
CA GLY A 1203 9.76 -29.71 -30.74
C GLY A 1203 10.79 -30.12 -31.80
N TYR A 1204 10.97 -31.42 -32.05
CA TYR A 1204 11.86 -31.92 -33.10
C TYR A 1204 11.44 -31.46 -34.51
N ARG A 1205 10.13 -31.47 -34.81
CA ARG A 1205 9.63 -30.98 -36.10
C ARG A 1205 9.90 -29.49 -36.28
N ALA A 1206 9.71 -28.69 -35.23
CA ALA A 1206 10.02 -27.26 -35.24
C ALA A 1206 11.51 -27.01 -35.53
N THR A 1207 12.42 -27.70 -34.83
CA THR A 1207 13.87 -27.57 -35.07
C THR A 1207 14.28 -28.00 -36.48
N LEU A 1208 13.61 -29.00 -37.06
CA LEU A 1208 13.86 -29.51 -38.41
C LEU A 1208 13.19 -28.67 -39.52
N GLY A 1209 12.38 -27.67 -39.20
CA GLY A 1209 11.59 -26.91 -40.18
C GLY A 1209 10.55 -27.75 -40.91
N MET A 1210 10.05 -28.82 -40.29
CA MET A 1210 8.99 -29.67 -40.83
C MET A 1210 7.62 -29.11 -40.41
N ALA A 1211 6.74 -28.89 -41.39
CA ALA A 1211 5.38 -28.38 -41.19
C ALA A 1211 4.42 -29.42 -40.59
#